data_AF-A0A3D4RBU1-F1
#
_entry.id   AF-A0A3D4RBU1-F1
#
_cell.length_a   1.000
_cell.length_b   1.000
_cell.length_c   1.000
_cell.angle_alpha   90.00
_cell.angle_beta   90.00
_cell.angle_gamma   90.00
#
_symmetry.space_group_name_H-M   'P 1'
#
loop_
_entity.id
_entity.type
_entity.pdbx_description
1 polymer ?
#
loop_
_entity_poly.entity_id
_entity_poly.type
_entity_poly.pdbx_seq_one_letter_code
_entity_poly.pdbx_strand_id
1 'polypeptide(L)'
;MIYRLEIYPTVKDMRAEVRKKAFAELVGTPIPELTIADVYTIEGERTEEQLVSIKQLLVNPVSQKSRWIYKSFQESIELPQFDWVIEVGYLPGVTDNIAATTTELIGDLPGSDRSSVYSSQMTFIKSDVSEKVIQILADSLYNPLIQRVIKKSFNQYQTDQGMELTVPRVKLQPQSEVTRIDLNISDEALIQLGKQGIANNDGSRRGPLALDLTYLQAIRNYFNGLRRSPTDVELESIAQTWSEHCKHTIFADPIEDAPEGLFKTYIKKATEEIRRKKGAADICVSVFSDNSGAIAFDEEFVITDKVETHNSPSALDPFGGAITGIVGVNRDTLGFGLGAKPIINRFGFCFAPPDDGTQLYRDKERIQPLLSSRRIIGGVVAGVNSGGNCSGIPTTQGFMYFDERYRGKPLVFVGTVGLLPAKLSLIQKKAQPGDCIVMVGGRVGLDGIHGATFSSEALSTGSPATAVQIGDPITQKKMSDVLVKEARDRGLYRSITDNGAGGLSCSVAEMGKESNGCVVQLEKVPLKYPGLAPWQIWISESQERMTLAVPPEKWPEFLRLVTSRGIEATVIGEFSNSGRCMVTYQGETVMDIAMGFLHNGLPQRQLVTAYPYIERNVNEIPVQSDLTEIFIAITGRLNTASIESISMQYDHEVQGGSVVKPLVGKGRVNSDATVVRPLLNKNKGIVLSHGLYPRYSDYDT
;
A
#
# COMPACT_ATOMS: atom_id res chain seq x y z
N MET A 1 -32.57 -3.79 -7.05
CA MET A 1 -32.48 -5.21 -7.46
C MET A 1 -31.01 -5.66 -7.46
N ILE A 2 -30.72 -6.97 -7.62
CA ILE A 2 -29.36 -7.49 -7.80
C ILE A 2 -29.32 -8.25 -9.13
N TYR A 3 -28.34 -7.96 -9.96
CA TYR A 3 -28.08 -8.62 -11.24
C TYR A 3 -26.69 -9.23 -11.23
N ARG A 4 -26.55 -10.48 -11.70
CA ARG A 4 -25.26 -11.16 -11.82
C ARG A 4 -25.00 -11.48 -13.29
N LEU A 5 -23.90 -10.95 -13.82
CA LEU A 5 -23.37 -11.28 -15.14
C LEU A 5 -22.21 -12.24 -14.99
N GLU A 6 -22.31 -13.42 -15.59
CA GLU A 6 -21.22 -14.39 -15.63
C GLU A 6 -20.65 -14.45 -17.04
N ILE A 7 -19.34 -14.29 -17.19
CA ILE A 7 -18.64 -14.22 -18.48
C ILE A 7 -17.64 -15.38 -18.58
N TYR A 8 -17.79 -16.17 -19.64
CA TYR A 8 -17.03 -17.39 -19.89
C TYR A 8 -16.21 -17.25 -21.17
N PRO A 9 -14.96 -17.75 -21.20
CA PRO A 9 -14.19 -17.80 -22.43
C PRO A 9 -14.79 -18.82 -23.41
N THR A 10 -14.77 -18.49 -24.70
CA THR A 10 -15.09 -19.42 -25.81
C THR A 10 -13.82 -19.87 -26.55
N VAL A 11 -12.67 -19.30 -26.21
CA VAL A 11 -11.35 -19.61 -26.74
C VAL A 11 -10.41 -20.01 -25.60
N LYS A 12 -9.21 -20.49 -25.94
CA LYS A 12 -8.20 -20.87 -24.95
C LYS A 12 -7.84 -19.69 -24.04
N ASP A 13 -8.08 -19.84 -22.73
CA ASP A 13 -7.72 -18.86 -21.70
C ASP A 13 -6.36 -19.21 -21.08
N MET A 14 -5.36 -18.36 -21.28
CA MET A 14 -4.02 -18.58 -20.72
C MET A 14 -3.98 -18.47 -19.19
N ARG A 15 -4.92 -17.73 -18.56
CA ARG A 15 -5.04 -17.68 -17.09
C ARG A 15 -5.35 -19.08 -16.55
N ALA A 16 -6.24 -19.80 -17.26
CA ALA A 16 -6.62 -21.15 -16.90
C ALA A 16 -5.45 -22.14 -17.04
N GLU A 17 -4.65 -22.00 -18.09
CA GLU A 17 -3.46 -22.85 -18.30
C GLU A 17 -2.38 -22.65 -17.22
N VAL A 18 -2.11 -21.40 -16.85
CA VAL A 18 -1.15 -21.08 -15.77
C VAL A 18 -1.65 -21.65 -14.44
N ARG A 19 -2.94 -21.45 -14.12
CA ARG A 19 -3.55 -21.97 -12.89
C ARG A 19 -3.56 -23.50 -12.87
N LYS A 20 -3.90 -24.14 -13.98
CA LYS A 20 -3.88 -25.60 -14.15
C LYS A 20 -2.49 -26.18 -13.84
N LYS A 21 -1.43 -25.55 -14.37
CA LYS A 21 -0.04 -25.96 -14.10
C LYS A 21 0.31 -25.80 -12.62
N ALA A 22 -0.01 -24.64 -12.03
CA ALA A 22 0.24 -24.38 -10.61
C ALA A 22 -0.50 -25.36 -9.69
N PHE A 23 -1.74 -25.71 -10.03
CA PHE A 23 -2.54 -26.69 -9.29
C PHE A 23 -1.93 -28.08 -9.39
N ALA A 24 -1.56 -28.52 -10.59
CA ALA A 24 -0.94 -29.82 -10.78
C ALA A 24 0.38 -29.96 -10.01
N GLU A 25 1.21 -28.91 -9.98
CA GLU A 25 2.42 -28.85 -9.15
C GLU A 25 2.10 -28.92 -7.65
N LEU A 26 1.07 -28.20 -7.20
CA LEU A 26 0.70 -28.12 -5.78
C LEU A 26 0.18 -29.44 -5.22
N VAL A 27 -0.63 -30.18 -5.97
CA VAL A 27 -1.28 -31.41 -5.50
C VAL A 27 -0.64 -32.69 -6.03
N GLY A 28 0.40 -32.56 -6.87
CA GLY A 28 1.11 -33.68 -7.47
C GLY A 28 0.27 -34.57 -8.39
N THR A 29 -0.93 -34.11 -8.78
CA THR A 29 -1.89 -34.85 -9.61
C THR A 29 -2.30 -33.97 -10.80
N PRO A 30 -2.42 -34.52 -12.02
CA PRO A 30 -2.90 -33.75 -13.16
C PRO A 30 -4.31 -33.20 -12.93
N ILE A 31 -4.54 -31.95 -13.35
CA ILE A 31 -5.86 -31.36 -13.47
C ILE A 31 -6.25 -31.39 -14.95
N PRO A 32 -7.16 -32.29 -15.39
CA PRO A 32 -7.49 -32.48 -16.81
C PRO A 32 -7.97 -31.22 -17.51
N GLU A 33 -8.95 -30.53 -16.93
CA GLU A 33 -9.55 -29.34 -17.51
C GLU A 33 -9.89 -28.31 -16.42
N LEU A 34 -9.63 -27.05 -16.73
CA LEU A 34 -9.90 -25.92 -15.86
C LEU A 34 -10.42 -24.77 -16.71
N THR A 35 -11.54 -24.18 -16.31
CA THR A 35 -12.10 -22.98 -16.94
C THR A 35 -12.25 -21.88 -15.91
N ILE A 36 -11.93 -20.64 -16.30
CA ILE A 36 -12.11 -19.46 -15.46
C ILE A 36 -13.25 -18.62 -16.04
N ALA A 37 -14.18 -18.19 -15.19
CA ALA A 37 -15.23 -17.25 -15.56
C ALA A 37 -15.15 -16.01 -14.66
N ASP A 38 -15.30 -14.84 -15.27
CA ASP A 38 -15.33 -13.56 -14.56
C ASP A 38 -16.79 -13.20 -14.26
N VAL A 39 -17.03 -12.63 -13.08
CA VAL A 39 -18.38 -12.37 -12.58
C VAL A 39 -18.50 -10.93 -12.13
N TYR A 40 -19.59 -10.28 -12.54
CA TYR A 40 -19.97 -8.96 -12.09
C TYR A 40 -21.35 -9.01 -11.42
N THR A 41 -21.40 -8.66 -10.14
CA THR A 41 -22.66 -8.49 -9.39
C THR A 41 -22.97 -7.00 -9.31
N ILE A 42 -24.11 -6.59 -9.86
CA ILE A 42 -24.51 -5.20 -10.02
C ILE A 42 -25.75 -4.95 -9.19
N GLU A 43 -25.70 -3.92 -8.35
CA GLU A 43 -26.77 -3.53 -7.44
C GLU A 43 -27.47 -2.26 -7.91
N GLY A 44 -28.77 -2.31 -8.13
CA GLY A 44 -29.55 -1.15 -8.60
C GLY A 44 -30.85 -1.60 -9.26
N GLU A 45 -31.71 -0.68 -9.66
CA GLU A 45 -32.80 -0.98 -10.60
C GLU A 45 -32.29 -0.75 -12.02
N ARG A 46 -32.57 -1.67 -12.95
CA ARG A 46 -32.10 -1.58 -14.34
C ARG A 46 -33.20 -1.93 -15.34
N THR A 47 -33.26 -1.17 -16.43
CA THR A 47 -34.09 -1.49 -17.59
C THR A 47 -33.42 -2.59 -18.42
N GLU A 48 -34.19 -3.29 -19.26
CA GLU A 48 -33.64 -4.32 -20.15
C GLU A 48 -32.61 -3.73 -21.14
N GLU A 49 -32.86 -2.50 -21.63
CA GLU A 49 -31.95 -1.78 -22.52
C GLU A 49 -30.59 -1.48 -21.84
N GLN A 50 -30.62 -1.14 -20.55
CA GLN A 50 -29.41 -0.96 -19.76
C GLN A 50 -28.66 -2.28 -19.59
N LEU A 51 -29.35 -3.38 -19.30
CA LEU A 51 -28.72 -4.71 -19.18
C LEU A 51 -28.05 -5.16 -20.49
N VAL A 52 -28.67 -4.88 -21.64
CA VAL A 52 -28.08 -5.14 -22.97
C VAL A 52 -26.83 -4.28 -23.16
N SER A 53 -26.89 -2.99 -22.87
CA SER A 53 -25.76 -2.06 -23.01
C SER A 53 -24.58 -2.45 -22.11
N ILE A 54 -24.86 -2.82 -20.86
CA ILE A 54 -23.84 -3.30 -19.91
C ILE A 54 -23.20 -4.59 -20.42
N LYS A 55 -23.99 -5.54 -20.93
CA LYS A 55 -23.47 -6.80 -21.51
C LYS A 55 -22.56 -6.52 -22.71
N GLN A 56 -22.90 -5.55 -23.56
CA GLN A 56 -22.05 -5.14 -24.69
C GLN A 56 -20.75 -4.46 -24.26
N LEU A 57 -20.74 -3.74 -23.14
CA LEU A 57 -19.52 -3.12 -22.61
C LEU A 57 -18.56 -4.14 -22.00
N LEU A 58 -19.09 -5.14 -21.27
CA LEU A 58 -18.26 -6.04 -20.44
C LEU A 58 -17.87 -7.35 -21.13
N VAL A 59 -18.58 -7.74 -22.19
CA VAL A 59 -18.38 -9.02 -22.87
C VAL A 59 -17.76 -8.80 -24.23
N ASN A 60 -16.64 -9.46 -24.50
CA ASN A 60 -16.09 -9.56 -25.84
C ASN A 60 -16.85 -10.65 -26.63
N PRO A 61 -17.69 -10.29 -27.62
CA PRO A 61 -18.56 -11.26 -28.29
C PRO A 61 -17.80 -12.26 -29.18
N VAL A 62 -16.51 -12.01 -29.47
CA VAL A 62 -15.69 -12.90 -30.30
C VAL A 62 -15.10 -14.04 -29.47
N SER A 63 -14.65 -13.73 -28.25
CA SER A 63 -13.88 -14.65 -27.41
C SER A 63 -14.59 -15.05 -26.12
N GLN A 64 -15.80 -14.54 -25.87
CA GLN A 64 -16.54 -14.77 -24.64
C GLN A 64 -18.04 -14.97 -24.92
N LYS A 65 -18.67 -15.75 -24.04
CA LYS A 65 -20.12 -15.88 -23.90
C LYS A 65 -20.52 -15.47 -22.49
N SER A 66 -21.75 -15.03 -22.28
CA SER A 66 -22.19 -14.64 -20.94
C SER A 66 -23.66 -14.89 -20.71
N ARG A 67 -24.04 -14.96 -19.42
CA ARG A 67 -25.43 -15.06 -19.00
C ARG A 67 -25.76 -14.10 -17.87
N TRP A 68 -26.98 -13.58 -17.89
CA TRP A 68 -27.58 -12.88 -16.76
C TRP A 68 -28.30 -13.82 -15.80
N ILE A 69 -28.20 -13.52 -14.51
CA ILE A 69 -28.95 -14.17 -13.43
C ILE A 69 -29.50 -13.06 -12.52
N TYR A 70 -30.83 -13.00 -12.36
CA TYR A 70 -31.49 -12.07 -11.45
C TYR A 70 -32.91 -12.54 -11.10
N LYS A 71 -33.38 -12.30 -9.86
CA LYS A 71 -34.68 -12.80 -9.38
C LYS A 71 -34.80 -14.32 -9.62
N SER A 72 -35.77 -14.73 -10.44
CA SER A 72 -35.98 -16.11 -10.90
C SER A 72 -35.61 -16.29 -12.38
N PHE A 73 -35.01 -15.28 -13.01
CA PHE A 73 -34.54 -15.31 -14.39
C PHE A 73 -33.09 -15.78 -14.45
N GLN A 74 -32.83 -16.74 -15.34
CA GLN A 74 -31.50 -17.24 -15.65
C GLN A 74 -31.40 -17.42 -17.16
N GLU A 75 -30.50 -16.67 -17.80
CA GLU A 75 -30.25 -16.79 -19.23
C GLU A 75 -29.54 -18.13 -19.52
N SER A 76 -30.07 -18.88 -20.49
CA SER A 76 -29.58 -20.23 -20.81
C SER A 76 -28.29 -20.18 -21.63
N ILE A 77 -27.25 -20.87 -21.16
CA ILE A 77 -25.99 -21.09 -21.88
C ILE A 77 -25.46 -22.49 -21.56
N GLU A 78 -24.65 -23.03 -22.47
CA GLU A 78 -23.85 -24.23 -22.20
C GLU A 78 -22.73 -23.89 -21.21
N LEU A 79 -22.69 -24.58 -20.07
CA LEU A 79 -21.63 -24.42 -19.07
C LEU A 79 -20.40 -25.27 -19.40
N PRO A 80 -19.20 -24.89 -18.89
CA PRO A 80 -18.04 -25.77 -18.93
C PRO A 80 -18.34 -27.13 -18.29
N GLN A 81 -17.61 -28.17 -18.65
CA GLN A 81 -17.66 -29.42 -17.90
C GLN A 81 -16.87 -29.27 -16.60
N PHE A 82 -17.45 -29.67 -15.46
CA PHE A 82 -16.78 -29.57 -14.16
C PHE A 82 -17.33 -30.60 -13.17
N ASP A 83 -16.51 -30.91 -12.18
CA ASP A 83 -16.89 -31.67 -10.98
C ASP A 83 -17.00 -30.74 -9.77
N TRP A 84 -16.20 -29.68 -9.75
CA TRP A 84 -16.16 -28.65 -8.71
C TRP A 84 -16.08 -27.25 -9.30
N VAL A 85 -16.68 -26.28 -8.61
CA VAL A 85 -16.49 -24.86 -8.87
C VAL A 85 -16.07 -24.13 -7.59
N ILE A 86 -15.11 -23.24 -7.72
CA ILE A 86 -14.62 -22.38 -6.63
C ILE A 86 -14.82 -20.93 -7.06
N GLU A 87 -15.61 -20.17 -6.33
CA GLU A 87 -15.77 -18.72 -6.52
C GLU A 87 -14.98 -17.97 -5.45
N VAL A 88 -14.11 -17.07 -5.90
CA VAL A 88 -13.35 -16.16 -5.04
C VAL A 88 -13.81 -14.74 -5.32
N GLY A 89 -14.19 -14.02 -4.26
CA GLY A 89 -14.57 -12.60 -4.32
C GLY A 89 -14.07 -11.86 -3.08
N TYR A 90 -14.19 -10.54 -3.07
CA TYR A 90 -13.70 -9.73 -1.94
C TYR A 90 -14.62 -9.80 -0.71
N LEU A 91 -14.04 -9.64 0.48
CA LEU A 91 -14.81 -9.40 1.71
C LEU A 91 -15.43 -7.99 1.69
N PRO A 92 -16.50 -7.75 2.46
CA PRO A 92 -17.09 -6.42 2.58
C PRO A 92 -16.07 -5.33 2.95
N GLY A 93 -16.05 -4.25 2.18
CA GLY A 93 -15.25 -3.05 2.47
C GLY A 93 -13.86 -3.05 1.87
N VAL A 94 -13.38 -4.18 1.37
CA VAL A 94 -12.11 -4.28 0.64
C VAL A 94 -12.23 -3.57 -0.71
N THR A 95 -11.20 -2.82 -1.09
CA THR A 95 -11.13 -2.14 -2.39
C THR A 95 -11.15 -3.16 -3.53
N ASP A 96 -12.11 -3.03 -4.44
CA ASP A 96 -12.23 -3.84 -5.65
C ASP A 96 -12.02 -2.96 -6.89
N ASN A 97 -10.79 -2.91 -7.41
CA ASN A 97 -10.41 -2.06 -8.54
C ASN A 97 -11.18 -2.41 -9.84
N ILE A 98 -11.47 -3.69 -10.05
CA ILE A 98 -12.22 -4.14 -11.22
C ILE A 98 -13.64 -3.61 -11.11
N ALA A 99 -14.29 -3.82 -9.96
CA ALA A 99 -15.63 -3.30 -9.73
C ALA A 99 -15.70 -1.77 -9.80
N ALA A 100 -14.72 -1.05 -9.24
CA ALA A 100 -14.66 0.41 -9.31
C ALA A 100 -14.61 0.90 -10.78
N THR A 101 -13.73 0.31 -11.58
CA THR A 101 -13.65 0.63 -13.02
C THR A 101 -14.94 0.27 -13.76
N THR A 102 -15.56 -0.87 -13.43
CA THR A 102 -16.86 -1.26 -14.00
C THR A 102 -17.98 -0.31 -13.60
N THR A 103 -18.01 0.16 -12.35
CA THR A 103 -18.98 1.18 -11.88
C THR A 103 -18.83 2.49 -12.66
N GLU A 104 -17.59 2.93 -12.93
CA GLU A 104 -17.34 4.10 -13.79
C GLU A 104 -17.88 3.88 -15.21
N LEU A 105 -17.52 2.75 -15.83
CA LEU A 105 -17.97 2.40 -17.20
C LEU A 105 -19.49 2.35 -17.33
N ILE A 106 -20.18 1.77 -16.35
CA ILE A 106 -21.65 1.73 -16.34
C ILE A 106 -22.22 3.14 -16.12
N GLY A 107 -21.59 3.95 -15.27
CA GLY A 107 -22.01 5.33 -15.01
C GLY A 107 -21.87 6.26 -16.21
N ASP A 108 -21.02 5.92 -17.18
CA ASP A 108 -20.85 6.67 -18.43
C ASP A 108 -21.93 6.34 -19.48
N LEU A 109 -22.77 5.32 -19.23
CA LEU A 109 -23.91 5.01 -20.10
C LEU A 109 -25.05 6.04 -19.92
N PRO A 110 -25.70 6.49 -21.01
CA PRO A 110 -26.83 7.40 -20.92
C PRO A 110 -27.95 6.88 -20.01
N GLY A 111 -28.41 7.72 -19.07
CA GLY A 111 -29.50 7.40 -18.16
C GLY A 111 -29.17 6.33 -17.11
N SER A 112 -27.91 5.92 -16.99
CA SER A 112 -27.45 5.00 -15.94
C SER A 112 -26.97 5.76 -14.71
N ASP A 113 -27.16 5.16 -13.53
CA ASP A 113 -26.54 5.60 -12.29
C ASP A 113 -25.19 4.90 -12.07
N ARG A 114 -24.36 5.48 -11.21
CA ARG A 114 -23.14 4.86 -10.68
C ARG A 114 -23.49 3.84 -9.59
N SER A 115 -24.20 2.78 -9.98
CA SER A 115 -24.52 1.65 -9.12
C SER A 115 -23.27 0.93 -8.62
N SER A 116 -23.36 0.36 -7.42
CA SER A 116 -22.32 -0.49 -6.85
C SER A 116 -22.17 -1.78 -7.66
N VAL A 117 -20.97 -2.03 -8.13
CA VAL A 117 -20.57 -3.29 -8.76
C VAL A 117 -19.67 -4.04 -7.78
N TYR A 118 -19.63 -5.36 -7.90
CA TYR A 118 -18.74 -6.24 -7.15
C TYR A 118 -18.22 -7.32 -8.09
N SER A 119 -16.91 -7.57 -8.10
CA SER A 119 -16.31 -8.59 -8.94
C SER A 119 -16.02 -9.87 -8.16
N SER A 120 -16.10 -11.01 -8.84
CA SER A 120 -15.63 -12.30 -8.37
C SER A 120 -15.16 -13.13 -9.57
N GLN A 121 -14.44 -14.21 -9.28
CA GLN A 121 -13.96 -15.13 -10.29
C GLN A 121 -14.32 -16.55 -9.91
N MET A 122 -14.92 -17.27 -10.85
CA MET A 122 -15.21 -18.69 -10.72
C MET A 122 -14.12 -19.51 -11.41
N THR A 123 -13.64 -20.55 -10.74
CA THR A 123 -12.74 -21.57 -11.30
C THR A 123 -13.48 -22.89 -11.33
N PHE A 124 -13.84 -23.34 -12.54
CA PHE A 124 -14.42 -24.64 -12.82
C PHE A 124 -13.30 -25.66 -12.99
N ILE A 125 -13.40 -26.78 -12.28
CA ILE A 125 -12.38 -27.83 -12.24
C ILE A 125 -13.04 -29.15 -12.63
N LYS A 126 -12.54 -29.77 -13.69
CA LYS A 126 -12.88 -31.14 -14.07
C LYS A 126 -11.75 -32.05 -13.63
N SER A 127 -11.96 -32.79 -12.54
CA SER A 127 -10.96 -33.70 -11.98
C SER A 127 -11.61 -34.61 -10.94
N ASP A 128 -11.26 -35.90 -10.99
CA ASP A 128 -11.65 -36.89 -9.98
C ASP A 128 -10.74 -36.78 -8.74
N VAL A 129 -10.90 -35.68 -8.01
CA VAL A 129 -10.13 -35.40 -6.79
C VAL A 129 -11.06 -35.29 -5.59
N SER A 130 -10.56 -35.73 -4.44
CA SER A 130 -11.30 -35.63 -3.17
C SER A 130 -11.57 -34.18 -2.77
N GLU A 131 -12.60 -33.97 -1.96
CA GLU A 131 -12.92 -32.64 -1.40
C GLU A 131 -11.73 -32.04 -0.61
N LYS A 132 -10.88 -32.87 0.01
CA LYS A 132 -9.66 -32.40 0.70
C LYS A 132 -8.68 -31.75 -0.27
N VAL A 133 -8.53 -32.30 -1.47
CA VAL A 133 -7.68 -31.72 -2.52
C VAL A 133 -8.29 -30.40 -3.00
N ILE A 134 -9.61 -30.35 -3.20
CA ILE A 134 -10.32 -29.11 -3.55
C ILE A 134 -10.14 -28.03 -2.48
N GLN A 135 -10.10 -28.41 -1.20
CA GLN A 135 -9.80 -27.46 -0.12
C GLN A 135 -8.39 -26.88 -0.26
N ILE A 136 -7.37 -27.72 -0.53
CA ILE A 136 -5.99 -27.25 -0.77
C ILE A 136 -5.93 -26.31 -1.97
N LEU A 137 -6.63 -26.65 -3.07
CA LEU A 137 -6.70 -25.78 -4.25
C LEU A 137 -7.40 -24.46 -3.92
N ALA A 138 -8.50 -24.49 -3.18
CA ALA A 138 -9.20 -23.30 -2.73
C ALA A 138 -8.28 -22.42 -1.89
N ASP A 139 -7.62 -22.97 -0.87
CA ASP A 139 -6.71 -22.23 0.02
C ASP A 139 -5.50 -21.60 -0.71
N SER A 140 -5.15 -22.15 -1.88
CA SER A 140 -4.14 -21.56 -2.77
C SER A 140 -4.62 -20.35 -3.59
N LEU A 141 -5.95 -20.19 -3.76
CA LEU A 141 -6.55 -19.17 -4.62
C LEU A 141 -6.91 -17.87 -3.91
N TYR A 142 -7.13 -17.88 -2.59
CA TYR A 142 -7.64 -16.71 -1.88
C TYR A 142 -6.89 -16.42 -0.60
N ASN A 143 -6.86 -15.14 -0.21
CA ASN A 143 -6.41 -14.70 1.11
C ASN A 143 -7.62 -14.49 2.03
N PRO A 144 -7.80 -15.30 3.09
CA PRO A 144 -8.97 -15.18 3.98
C PRO A 144 -9.06 -13.84 4.73
N LEU A 145 -7.99 -13.03 4.75
CA LEU A 145 -8.03 -11.69 5.35
C LEU A 145 -8.82 -10.69 4.50
N ILE A 146 -8.89 -10.88 3.18
CA ILE A 146 -9.48 -9.90 2.25
C ILE A 146 -10.46 -10.50 1.25
N GLN A 147 -10.52 -11.83 1.14
CA GLN A 147 -11.33 -12.54 0.17
C GLN A 147 -12.19 -13.60 0.87
N ARG A 148 -13.35 -13.86 0.27
CA ARG A 148 -14.22 -14.99 0.58
C ARG A 148 -14.07 -16.05 -0.50
N VAL A 149 -14.29 -17.30 -0.11
CA VAL A 149 -14.35 -18.42 -1.03
C VAL A 149 -15.66 -19.18 -0.84
N ILE A 150 -16.31 -19.54 -1.95
CA ILE A 150 -17.46 -20.45 -1.96
C ILE A 150 -17.09 -21.59 -2.90
N LYS A 151 -17.22 -22.83 -2.43
CA LYS A 151 -16.97 -24.03 -3.22
C LYS A 151 -18.24 -24.85 -3.32
N LYS A 152 -18.54 -25.37 -4.51
CA LYS A 152 -19.67 -26.29 -4.74
C LYS A 152 -19.22 -27.45 -5.59
N SER A 153 -19.65 -28.66 -5.23
CA SER A 153 -19.66 -29.80 -6.14
C SER A 153 -20.69 -29.59 -7.24
N PHE A 154 -20.58 -30.32 -8.34
CA PHE A 154 -21.56 -30.30 -9.42
C PHE A 154 -23.00 -30.51 -8.93
N ASN A 155 -23.23 -31.49 -8.05
CA ASN A 155 -24.55 -31.78 -7.50
C ASN A 155 -25.12 -30.61 -6.67
N GLN A 156 -24.29 -30.01 -5.81
CA GLN A 156 -24.69 -28.84 -5.02
C GLN A 156 -24.98 -27.64 -5.93
N TYR A 157 -24.13 -27.41 -6.93
CA TYR A 157 -24.33 -26.35 -7.91
C TYR A 157 -25.68 -26.50 -8.64
N GLN A 158 -26.07 -27.72 -9.00
CA GLN A 158 -27.36 -28.01 -9.63
C GLN A 158 -28.53 -27.81 -8.66
N THR A 159 -28.42 -28.30 -7.42
CA THR A 159 -29.48 -28.15 -6.41
C THR A 159 -29.75 -26.67 -6.09
N ASP A 160 -28.69 -25.88 -5.97
CA ASP A 160 -28.79 -24.45 -5.65
C ASP A 160 -29.06 -23.57 -6.88
N GLN A 161 -29.17 -24.17 -8.06
CA GLN A 161 -29.35 -23.49 -9.36
C GLN A 161 -28.23 -22.48 -9.70
N GLY A 162 -27.03 -22.69 -9.14
CA GLY A 162 -25.84 -21.88 -9.39
C GLY A 162 -25.10 -21.46 -8.12
N MET A 163 -24.31 -20.39 -8.26
CA MET A 163 -23.65 -19.73 -7.14
C MET A 163 -24.57 -18.71 -6.47
N GLU A 164 -24.26 -18.36 -5.23
CA GLU A 164 -25.04 -17.41 -4.44
C GLU A 164 -24.94 -15.97 -4.99
N LEU A 165 -26.06 -15.24 -4.94
CA LEU A 165 -26.12 -13.80 -5.24
C LEU A 165 -25.68 -12.99 -4.01
N THR A 166 -24.37 -12.95 -3.76
CA THR A 166 -23.80 -12.28 -2.57
C THR A 166 -23.36 -10.85 -2.89
N VAL A 167 -23.93 -9.87 -2.16
CA VAL A 167 -23.45 -8.48 -2.16
C VAL A 167 -22.68 -8.21 -0.86
N PRO A 168 -21.35 -8.01 -0.90
CA PRO A 168 -20.54 -7.79 0.29
C PRO A 168 -20.66 -6.35 0.83
N ARG A 169 -21.81 -6.02 1.43
CA ARG A 169 -22.00 -4.72 2.07
C ARG A 169 -21.35 -4.66 3.44
N VAL A 170 -20.61 -3.59 3.72
CA VAL A 170 -20.18 -3.28 5.08
C VAL A 170 -21.39 -2.80 5.86
N LYS A 171 -21.63 -3.42 7.01
CA LYS A 171 -22.65 -2.99 7.98
C LYS A 171 -21.95 -2.61 9.27
N LEU A 172 -21.76 -1.31 9.48
CA LEU A 172 -21.33 -0.76 10.76
C LEU A 172 -22.52 -0.21 11.51
N GLN A 173 -22.53 -0.41 12.82
CA GLN A 173 -23.41 0.37 13.68
C GLN A 173 -22.80 1.76 13.82
N PRO A 174 -23.56 2.85 13.61
CA PRO A 174 -23.02 4.20 13.78
C PRO A 174 -22.47 4.39 15.18
N GLN A 175 -21.16 4.65 15.27
CA GLN A 175 -20.51 5.04 16.52
C GLN A 175 -20.17 6.52 16.45
N SER A 176 -20.97 7.36 17.10
CA SER A 176 -20.67 8.79 17.26
C SER A 176 -19.95 9.10 18.57
N GLU A 177 -19.77 8.10 19.45
CA GLU A 177 -19.31 8.31 20.81
C GLU A 177 -17.78 8.41 20.88
N VAL A 178 -17.30 9.57 21.33
CA VAL A 178 -15.89 9.82 21.64
C VAL A 178 -15.65 9.39 23.08
N THR A 179 -14.71 8.47 23.28
CA THR A 179 -14.42 7.96 24.62
C THR A 179 -13.34 8.82 25.29
N ARG A 180 -13.57 9.25 26.55
CA ARG A 180 -12.51 9.86 27.37
C ARG A 180 -11.74 8.77 28.11
N ILE A 181 -10.42 8.80 28.03
CA ILE A 181 -9.55 7.76 28.57
C ILE A 181 -8.89 8.25 29.85
N ASP A 182 -9.20 7.62 30.98
CA ASP A 182 -8.52 7.93 32.23
C ASP A 182 -7.11 7.33 32.25
N LEU A 183 -6.10 8.20 32.32
CA LEU A 183 -4.70 7.82 32.44
C LEU A 183 -4.21 7.84 33.90
N ASN A 184 -5.03 8.28 34.86
CA ASN A 184 -4.68 8.30 36.29
C ASN A 184 -4.88 6.92 36.95
N ILE A 185 -4.35 5.90 36.28
CA ILE A 185 -4.35 4.50 36.68
C ILE A 185 -2.93 4.06 37.08
N SER A 186 -2.78 2.85 37.62
CA SER A 186 -1.46 2.32 37.99
C SER A 186 -0.56 2.12 36.78
N ASP A 187 0.76 2.10 36.99
CA ASP A 187 1.73 1.90 35.91
C ASP A 187 1.55 0.52 35.24
N GLU A 188 1.15 -0.52 35.98
CA GLU A 188 0.80 -1.82 35.40
C GLU A 188 -0.40 -1.72 34.45
N ALA A 189 -1.41 -0.93 34.82
CA ALA A 189 -2.58 -0.72 33.98
C ALA A 189 -2.25 0.12 32.74
N LEU A 190 -1.35 1.11 32.84
CA LEU A 190 -0.82 1.84 31.68
C LEU A 190 -0.06 0.92 30.73
N ILE A 191 0.79 0.02 31.24
CA ILE A 191 1.50 -0.96 30.41
C ILE A 191 0.50 -1.83 29.63
N GLN A 192 -0.60 -2.26 30.26
CA GLN A 192 -1.65 -3.01 29.56
C GLN A 192 -2.40 -2.16 28.52
N LEU A 193 -2.68 -0.89 28.82
CA LEU A 193 -3.27 0.04 27.86
C LEU A 193 -2.38 0.22 26.62
N GLY A 194 -1.07 0.40 26.80
CA GLY A 194 -0.12 0.52 25.69
C GLY A 194 -0.06 -0.72 24.80
N LYS A 195 -0.04 -1.91 25.42
CA LYS A 195 0.07 -3.20 24.71
C LYS A 195 -1.24 -3.68 24.08
N GLN A 196 -2.37 -3.45 24.72
CA GLN A 196 -3.65 -4.04 24.30
C GLN A 196 -4.59 -3.01 23.67
N GLY A 197 -4.34 -1.71 23.87
CA GLY A 197 -5.18 -0.63 23.40
C GLY A 197 -6.34 -0.26 24.31
N ILE A 198 -7.13 0.69 23.79
CA ILE A 198 -8.33 1.21 24.42
C ILE A 198 -9.42 0.12 24.43
N ALA A 199 -10.07 -0.07 25.58
CA ALA A 199 -11.18 -1.01 25.71
C ALA A 199 -12.47 -0.45 25.11
N ASN A 200 -13.21 -1.30 24.40
CA ASN A 200 -14.55 -1.03 23.92
C ASN A 200 -15.61 -1.45 24.96
N ASN A 201 -16.82 -0.93 24.79
CA ASN A 201 -17.97 -1.26 25.66
C ASN A 201 -18.36 -2.75 25.61
N ASP A 202 -18.01 -3.46 24.53
CA ASP A 202 -18.27 -4.89 24.34
C ASP A 202 -17.16 -5.80 24.90
N GLY A 203 -16.13 -5.23 25.54
CA GLY A 203 -14.99 -5.95 26.09
C GLY A 203 -13.88 -6.27 25.07
N SER A 204 -14.08 -5.97 23.78
CA SER A 204 -13.00 -5.99 22.79
C SER A 204 -12.05 -4.81 23.00
N ARG A 205 -10.88 -4.81 22.34
CA ARG A 205 -9.90 -3.72 22.43
C ARG A 205 -9.47 -3.21 21.05
N ARG A 206 -9.12 -1.93 20.98
CA ARG A 206 -8.78 -1.19 19.77
C ARG A 206 -7.27 -1.25 19.44
N GLY A 207 -6.75 -2.44 19.15
CA GLY A 207 -5.36 -2.65 18.70
C GLY A 207 -4.27 -2.19 19.69
N PRO A 208 -3.00 -2.57 19.52
CA PRO A 208 -1.94 -2.01 20.35
C PRO A 208 -1.72 -0.53 20.02
N LEU A 209 -1.62 0.32 21.04
CA LEU A 209 -1.16 1.71 20.88
C LEU A 209 0.36 1.77 20.65
N ALA A 210 1.09 0.69 21.00
CA ALA A 210 2.54 0.60 20.94
C ALA A 210 3.28 1.73 21.71
N LEU A 211 2.61 2.29 22.72
CA LEU A 211 3.17 3.29 23.64
C LEU A 211 3.71 2.58 24.88
N ASP A 212 4.96 2.84 25.23
CA ASP A 212 5.54 2.32 26.47
C ASP A 212 5.07 3.12 27.69
N LEU A 213 5.52 2.69 28.88
CA LEU A 213 5.17 3.36 30.13
C LEU A 213 5.64 4.82 30.14
N THR A 214 6.87 5.11 29.72
CA THR A 214 7.45 6.47 29.72
C THR A 214 6.63 7.42 28.85
N TYR A 215 6.19 6.96 27.68
CA TYR A 215 5.37 7.71 26.75
C TYR A 215 3.99 7.98 27.34
N LEU A 216 3.34 6.95 27.89
CA LEU A 216 2.04 7.09 28.54
C LEU A 216 2.09 8.01 29.76
N GLN A 217 3.18 7.99 30.54
CA GLN A 217 3.38 8.92 31.65
C GLN A 217 3.54 10.36 31.17
N ALA A 218 4.26 10.61 30.07
CA ALA A 218 4.37 11.93 29.46
C ALA A 218 3.00 12.45 28.98
N ILE A 219 2.21 11.59 28.34
CA ILE A 219 0.84 11.89 27.91
C ILE A 219 -0.04 12.21 29.12
N ARG A 220 -0.02 11.35 30.15
CA ARG A 220 -0.73 11.57 31.42
C ARG A 220 -0.40 12.93 32.03
N ASN A 221 0.89 13.27 32.12
CA ASN A 221 1.34 14.53 32.70
C ASN A 221 0.86 15.75 31.90
N TYR A 222 0.91 15.68 30.57
CA TYR A 222 0.41 16.74 29.69
C TYR A 222 -1.09 17.00 29.90
N PHE A 223 -1.90 15.93 29.87
CA PHE A 223 -3.35 16.04 30.03
C PHE A 223 -3.77 16.42 31.46
N ASN A 224 -3.05 15.96 32.48
CA ASN A 224 -3.21 16.43 33.85
C ASN A 224 -2.93 17.94 33.98
N GLY A 225 -1.91 18.45 33.27
CA GLY A 225 -1.64 19.89 33.17
C GLY A 225 -2.80 20.67 32.55
N LEU A 226 -3.52 20.08 31.60
CA LEU A 226 -4.75 20.61 31.00
C LEU A 226 -6.01 20.38 31.85
N ARG A 227 -5.89 19.68 33.00
CA ARG A 227 -6.99 19.33 33.91
C ARG A 227 -8.13 18.56 33.22
N ARG A 228 -7.81 17.70 32.27
CA ARG A 228 -8.79 16.84 31.58
C ARG A 228 -8.16 15.54 31.13
N SER A 229 -8.95 14.50 30.97
CA SER A 229 -8.53 13.27 30.31
C SER A 229 -8.41 13.46 28.79
N PRO A 230 -7.49 12.76 28.12
CA PRO A 230 -7.48 12.68 26.65
C PRO A 230 -8.73 11.98 26.13
N THR A 231 -9.11 12.30 24.90
CA THR A 231 -10.03 11.48 24.12
C THR A 231 -9.30 10.30 23.47
N ASP A 232 -10.05 9.30 23.00
CA ASP A 232 -9.56 8.24 22.13
C ASP A 232 -8.91 8.79 20.85
N VAL A 233 -9.53 9.79 20.20
CA VAL A 233 -8.97 10.46 19.02
C VAL A 233 -7.59 11.05 19.32
N GLU A 234 -7.42 11.69 20.48
CA GLU A 234 -6.16 12.28 20.92
C GLU A 234 -5.10 11.23 21.19
N LEU A 235 -5.45 10.17 21.92
CA LEU A 235 -4.52 9.11 22.29
C LEU A 235 -4.06 8.31 21.06
N GLU A 236 -4.99 8.01 20.15
CA GLU A 236 -4.69 7.35 18.86
C GLU A 236 -3.81 8.23 17.98
N SER A 237 -4.09 9.55 17.90
CA SER A 237 -3.25 10.49 17.13
C SER A 237 -1.81 10.54 17.65
N ILE A 238 -1.65 10.57 18.98
CA ILE A 238 -0.32 10.53 19.61
C ILE A 238 0.35 9.19 19.32
N ALA A 239 -0.36 8.06 19.45
CA ALA A 239 0.18 6.73 19.18
C ALA A 239 0.73 6.60 17.75
N GLN A 240 -0.02 7.06 16.74
CA GLN A 240 0.47 7.06 15.36
C GLN A 240 1.68 8.01 15.20
N THR A 241 1.57 9.23 15.71
CA THR A 241 2.61 10.27 15.57
C THR A 241 3.91 9.89 16.29
N TRP A 242 3.84 9.15 17.40
CA TRP A 242 4.99 8.77 18.24
C TRP A 242 5.49 7.35 18.00
N SER A 243 4.88 6.63 17.05
CA SER A 243 5.31 5.28 16.67
C SER A 243 6.74 5.26 16.13
N GLU A 244 7.40 4.09 16.21
CA GLU A 244 8.73 3.90 15.62
C GLU A 244 8.72 4.20 14.13
N HIS A 245 7.65 3.79 13.43
CA HIS A 245 7.48 4.05 12.00
C HIS A 245 7.48 5.55 11.65
N CYS A 246 6.89 6.41 12.50
CA CYS A 246 6.79 7.85 12.21
C CYS A 246 7.97 8.65 12.77
N LYS A 247 8.40 8.37 14.01
CA LYS A 247 9.49 9.14 14.67
C LYS A 247 10.87 8.57 14.46
N HIS A 248 10.97 7.32 14.00
CA HIS A 248 12.25 6.63 13.80
C HIS A 248 13.09 6.70 15.07
N THR A 249 12.51 6.36 16.23
CA THR A 249 13.13 6.55 17.54
C THR A 249 14.44 5.80 17.65
N ILE A 250 14.58 4.62 17.04
CA ILE A 250 15.88 3.90 16.98
C ILE A 250 16.96 4.72 16.27
N PHE A 251 16.59 5.45 15.21
CA PHE A 251 17.52 6.29 14.46
C PHE A 251 17.76 7.66 15.10
N ALA A 252 16.82 8.15 15.91
CA ALA A 252 16.83 9.49 16.49
C ALA A 252 17.33 9.54 17.94
N ASP A 253 17.09 8.48 18.71
CA ASP A 253 17.44 8.40 20.12
C ASP A 253 18.96 8.23 20.31
N PRO A 254 19.52 8.81 21.38
CA PRO A 254 20.91 8.59 21.76
C PRO A 254 21.27 7.11 21.93
N ILE A 255 22.44 6.73 21.42
CA ILE A 255 23.07 5.41 21.61
C ILE A 255 24.53 5.63 21.99
N GLU A 256 25.18 4.68 22.69
CA GLU A 256 26.49 4.89 23.34
C GLU A 256 27.53 5.61 22.46
N ASP A 257 27.74 5.15 21.22
CA ASP A 257 28.70 5.73 20.27
C ASP A 257 28.11 6.81 19.34
N ALA A 258 26.83 7.13 19.48
CA ALA A 258 26.16 8.18 18.72
C ALA A 258 25.16 8.93 19.63
N PRO A 259 25.64 9.87 20.47
CA PRO A 259 24.82 10.58 21.46
C PRO A 259 23.75 11.49 20.82
N GLU A 260 23.89 11.82 19.54
CA GLU A 260 22.88 12.57 18.76
C GLU A 260 21.94 11.66 17.96
N GLY A 261 22.04 10.33 18.13
CA GLY A 261 21.34 9.30 17.37
C GLY A 261 22.04 8.91 16.07
N LEU A 262 21.70 7.73 15.54
CA LEU A 262 22.31 7.14 14.35
C LEU A 262 22.13 8.02 13.10
N PHE A 263 20.93 8.58 12.92
CA PHE A 263 20.62 9.39 11.74
C PHE A 263 21.45 10.67 11.68
N LYS A 264 21.52 11.43 12.78
CA LYS A 264 22.31 12.67 12.80
C LYS A 264 23.80 12.37 12.65
N THR A 265 24.28 11.35 13.34
CA THR A 265 25.71 11.00 13.43
C THR A 265 26.25 10.42 12.13
N TYR A 266 25.58 9.42 11.55
CA TYR A 266 26.14 8.64 10.45
C TYR A 266 25.56 9.00 9.07
N ILE A 267 24.35 9.57 9.01
CA ILE A 267 23.69 9.90 7.73
C ILE A 267 23.77 11.41 7.47
N LYS A 268 23.19 12.23 8.35
CA LYS A 268 23.09 13.68 8.14
C LYS A 268 24.46 14.35 8.17
N LYS A 269 25.28 14.10 9.20
CA LYS A 269 26.62 14.67 9.30
C LYS A 269 27.51 14.27 8.13
N ALA A 270 27.55 13.00 7.76
CA ALA A 270 28.31 12.53 6.60
C ALA A 270 27.87 13.23 5.30
N THR A 271 26.56 13.37 5.09
CA THR A 271 25.99 14.11 3.96
C THR A 271 26.43 15.57 3.97
N GLU A 272 26.31 16.27 5.10
CA GLU A 272 26.71 17.67 5.25
C GLU A 272 28.21 17.87 5.01
N GLU A 273 29.05 16.95 5.49
CA GLU A 273 30.48 16.97 5.27
C GLU A 273 30.84 16.80 3.79
N ILE A 274 30.21 15.87 3.08
CA ILE A 274 30.40 15.66 1.64
C ILE A 274 29.94 16.90 0.86
N ARG A 275 28.77 17.44 1.17
CA ARG A 275 28.23 18.65 0.52
C ARG A 275 29.16 19.84 0.72
N ARG A 276 29.64 20.06 1.95
CA ARG A 276 30.61 21.13 2.25
C ARG A 276 31.92 20.96 1.47
N LYS A 277 32.43 19.73 1.35
CA LYS A 277 33.63 19.43 0.54
C LYS A 277 33.41 19.70 -0.96
N LYS A 278 32.21 19.47 -1.47
CA LYS A 278 31.86 19.73 -2.89
C LYS A 278 31.70 21.22 -3.21
N GLY A 279 31.29 22.05 -2.25
CA GLY A 279 31.13 23.50 -2.45
C GLY A 279 30.22 23.81 -3.64
N ALA A 280 30.74 24.54 -4.64
CA ALA A 280 29.98 24.88 -5.86
C ALA A 280 29.59 23.67 -6.73
N ALA A 281 30.24 22.51 -6.53
CA ALA A 281 29.88 21.25 -7.21
C ALA A 281 28.84 20.41 -6.44
N ASP A 282 28.27 20.95 -5.35
CA ASP A 282 27.14 20.31 -4.68
C ASP A 282 25.92 20.32 -5.62
N ILE A 283 25.31 19.15 -5.77
CA ILE A 283 24.13 18.94 -6.61
C ILE A 283 22.87 18.72 -5.76
N CYS A 284 23.00 18.61 -4.43
CA CYS A 284 21.87 18.39 -3.55
C CYS A 284 20.98 19.64 -3.48
N VAL A 285 19.70 19.47 -3.83
CA VAL A 285 18.69 20.53 -3.81
C VAL A 285 17.88 20.47 -2.52
N SER A 286 17.42 19.27 -2.15
CA SER A 286 16.64 19.04 -0.93
C SER A 286 17.05 17.71 -0.31
N VAL A 287 17.39 17.73 0.98
CA VAL A 287 17.76 16.54 1.74
C VAL A 287 17.15 16.65 3.13
N PHE A 288 16.52 15.57 3.62
CA PHE A 288 15.98 15.44 4.98
C PHE A 288 14.85 16.41 5.39
N SER A 289 14.18 17.08 4.44
CA SER A 289 13.17 18.10 4.73
C SER A 289 11.84 17.96 3.97
N ASP A 290 11.70 16.92 3.16
CA ASP A 290 10.51 16.68 2.32
C ASP A 290 10.30 15.16 2.13
N ASN A 291 9.20 14.76 1.49
CA ASN A 291 8.84 13.37 1.20
C ASN A 291 9.90 12.60 0.40
N SER A 292 10.76 13.30 -0.34
CA SER A 292 11.81 12.71 -1.17
C SER A 292 13.09 13.56 -1.13
N GLY A 293 14.25 12.91 -1.34
CA GLY A 293 15.50 13.61 -1.57
C GLY A 293 15.57 14.10 -3.02
N ALA A 294 16.20 15.25 -3.27
CA ALA A 294 16.31 15.80 -4.63
C ALA A 294 17.70 16.34 -4.94
N ILE A 295 18.09 16.15 -6.19
CA ILE A 295 19.34 16.66 -6.77
C ILE A 295 19.05 17.43 -8.06
N ALA A 296 19.94 18.35 -8.42
CA ALA A 296 19.91 19.04 -9.68
C ALA A 296 20.15 18.05 -10.83
N PHE A 297 19.29 18.06 -11.84
CA PHE A 297 19.47 17.29 -13.08
C PHE A 297 20.12 18.17 -14.15
N ASP A 298 19.62 19.39 -14.28
CA ASP A 298 20.22 20.48 -15.04
C ASP A 298 19.73 21.84 -14.49
N GLU A 299 19.97 22.92 -15.22
CA GLU A 299 19.56 24.28 -14.83
C GLU A 299 18.03 24.46 -14.83
N GLU A 300 17.29 23.61 -15.54
CA GLU A 300 15.84 23.73 -15.71
C GLU A 300 15.06 22.73 -14.87
N PHE A 301 15.68 21.62 -14.45
CA PHE A 301 15.01 20.51 -13.77
C PHE A 301 15.81 19.95 -12.60
N VAL A 302 15.06 19.47 -11.61
CA VAL A 302 15.56 18.64 -10.51
C VAL A 302 14.94 17.25 -10.61
N ILE A 303 15.66 16.25 -10.15
CA ILE A 303 15.15 14.90 -9.99
C ILE A 303 15.05 14.56 -8.51
N THR A 304 13.97 13.88 -8.15
CA THR A 304 13.73 13.38 -6.80
C THR A 304 13.90 11.88 -6.78
N ASP A 305 14.32 11.32 -5.66
CA ASP A 305 14.41 9.87 -5.50
C ASP A 305 13.97 9.48 -4.08
N LYS A 306 13.11 8.47 -4.00
CA LYS A 306 12.61 7.90 -2.74
C LYS A 306 12.47 6.39 -2.89
N VAL A 307 12.82 5.69 -1.82
CA VAL A 307 12.60 4.25 -1.67
C VAL A 307 11.93 4.03 -0.33
N GLU A 308 10.95 3.14 -0.34
CA GLU A 308 10.24 2.69 0.85
C GLU A 308 10.24 1.16 0.92
N THR A 309 9.81 0.65 2.07
CA THR A 309 9.62 -0.78 2.28
C THR A 309 8.21 -1.07 2.77
N HIS A 310 7.65 -2.21 2.36
CA HIS A 310 6.30 -2.60 2.75
C HIS A 310 6.23 -4.04 3.30
N ASN A 311 7.16 -4.33 4.20
CA ASN A 311 7.53 -5.70 4.62
C ASN A 311 6.41 -6.46 5.35
N SER A 312 5.87 -5.90 6.45
CA SER A 312 4.87 -6.59 7.27
C SER A 312 3.56 -6.81 6.50
N PRO A 313 3.01 -5.81 5.77
CA PRO A 313 1.78 -6.04 5.02
C PRO A 313 1.99 -7.04 3.88
N SER A 314 3.16 -7.03 3.20
CA SER A 314 3.47 -8.05 2.19
C SER A 314 3.64 -9.47 2.75
N ALA A 315 3.90 -9.62 4.05
CA ALA A 315 3.88 -10.94 4.71
C ALA A 315 2.43 -11.44 4.98
N LEU A 316 1.51 -10.51 5.20
CA LEU A 316 0.09 -10.81 5.51
C LEU A 316 -0.74 -11.00 4.24
N ASP A 317 -0.57 -10.07 3.30
CA ASP A 317 -1.17 -10.08 1.98
C ASP A 317 -0.15 -9.60 0.95
N PRO A 318 0.52 -10.52 0.26
CA PRO A 318 1.65 -10.18 -0.61
C PRO A 318 1.27 -9.25 -1.76
N PHE A 319 0.07 -9.40 -2.34
CA PHE A 319 -0.43 -8.54 -3.40
C PHE A 319 -0.76 -7.14 -2.88
N GLY A 320 -1.64 -7.02 -1.89
CA GLY A 320 -2.06 -5.77 -1.29
C GLY A 320 -0.89 -4.98 -0.71
N GLY A 321 -0.03 -5.62 0.08
CA GLY A 321 1.15 -4.97 0.64
C GLY A 321 2.12 -4.44 -0.41
N ALA A 322 2.33 -5.18 -1.51
CA ALA A 322 3.25 -4.73 -2.56
C ALA A 322 2.65 -3.63 -3.44
N ILE A 323 1.35 -3.72 -3.79
CA ILE A 323 0.69 -2.67 -4.57
C ILE A 323 0.61 -1.37 -3.78
N THR A 324 0.27 -1.41 -2.48
CA THR A 324 0.25 -0.20 -1.64
C THR A 324 1.63 0.37 -1.42
N GLY A 325 2.67 -0.46 -1.35
CA GLY A 325 4.04 -0.01 -1.32
C GLY A 325 4.38 0.84 -2.56
N ILE A 326 4.21 0.30 -3.77
CA ILE A 326 4.63 1.01 -4.99
C ILE A 326 3.78 2.28 -5.23
N VAL A 327 2.47 2.23 -4.98
CA VAL A 327 1.64 3.43 -5.12
C VAL A 327 1.88 4.41 -3.97
N GLY A 328 2.28 3.96 -2.77
CA GLY A 328 2.70 4.82 -1.66
C GLY A 328 3.90 5.68 -2.04
N VAL A 329 4.98 5.06 -2.49
CA VAL A 329 6.20 5.79 -2.90
C VAL A 329 6.00 6.67 -4.16
N ASN A 330 5.05 6.30 -5.03
CA ASN A 330 4.60 7.21 -6.10
C ASN A 330 4.00 8.50 -5.51
N ARG A 331 3.23 8.41 -4.42
CA ARG A 331 2.65 9.60 -3.74
C ARG A 331 3.68 10.43 -3.02
N ASP A 332 4.69 9.82 -2.41
CA ASP A 332 5.83 10.57 -1.86
C ASP A 332 6.48 11.47 -2.90
N THR A 333 6.67 10.93 -4.10
CA THR A 333 7.21 11.69 -5.23
C THR A 333 6.27 12.84 -5.62
N LEU A 334 4.95 12.60 -5.58
CA LEU A 334 3.93 13.66 -5.77
C LEU A 334 3.89 14.66 -4.61
N GLY A 335 4.32 14.27 -3.41
CA GLY A 335 4.42 15.13 -2.24
C GLY A 335 5.64 16.05 -2.27
N PHE A 336 6.68 15.73 -3.03
CA PHE A 336 7.88 16.56 -3.11
C PHE A 336 7.60 17.94 -3.73
N GLY A 337 7.95 19.01 -3.02
CA GLY A 337 7.65 20.38 -3.41
C GLY A 337 6.16 20.59 -3.65
N LEU A 338 5.79 21.23 -4.76
CA LEU A 338 4.40 21.35 -5.21
C LEU A 338 3.99 20.24 -6.18
N GLY A 339 4.71 19.10 -6.20
CA GLY A 339 4.37 17.93 -7.00
C GLY A 339 5.36 17.64 -8.12
N ALA A 340 6.33 16.78 -7.83
CA ALA A 340 7.21 16.19 -8.85
C ALA A 340 6.46 15.10 -9.62
N LYS A 341 6.69 15.03 -10.94
CA LYS A 341 6.08 14.01 -11.81
C LYS A 341 6.81 12.67 -11.60
N PRO A 342 6.15 11.59 -11.17
CA PRO A 342 6.75 10.25 -11.19
C PRO A 342 7.11 9.84 -12.62
N ILE A 343 8.36 9.45 -12.84
CA ILE A 343 8.90 9.11 -14.16
C ILE A 343 9.58 7.75 -14.23
N ILE A 344 10.03 7.19 -13.12
CA ILE A 344 10.69 5.87 -13.08
C ILE A 344 10.34 5.18 -11.77
N ASN A 345 10.00 3.90 -11.83
CA ASN A 345 9.87 3.03 -10.67
C ASN A 345 11.03 2.03 -10.61
N ARG A 346 11.31 1.52 -9.40
CA ARG A 346 12.27 0.45 -9.14
C ARG A 346 11.77 -0.47 -8.04
N PHE A 347 12.32 -1.67 -7.98
CA PHE A 347 11.97 -2.67 -6.98
C PHE A 347 13.21 -3.37 -6.43
N GLY A 348 13.08 -3.99 -5.26
CA GLY A 348 14.09 -4.87 -4.70
C GLY A 348 13.44 -5.83 -3.73
N PHE A 349 13.68 -7.13 -3.89
CA PHE A 349 12.96 -8.12 -3.07
C PHE A 349 13.92 -9.08 -2.36
N CYS A 350 13.68 -9.32 -1.08
CA CYS A 350 14.35 -10.36 -0.30
C CYS A 350 13.33 -11.40 0.19
N PHE A 351 13.52 -12.66 -0.18
CA PHE A 351 12.61 -13.76 0.13
C PHE A 351 13.34 -14.99 0.67
N ALA A 352 12.60 -15.93 1.25
CA ALA A 352 13.08 -17.30 1.40
C ALA A 352 13.05 -18.02 0.03
N PRO A 353 13.78 -19.13 -0.15
CA PRO A 353 13.68 -19.93 -1.38
C PRO A 353 12.22 -20.31 -1.71
N PRO A 354 11.80 -20.31 -2.99
CA PRO A 354 10.42 -20.57 -3.40
C PRO A 354 9.97 -22.03 -3.16
N ASP A 355 10.92 -22.94 -3.03
CA ASP A 355 10.75 -24.37 -2.73
C ASP A 355 10.91 -24.69 -1.23
N ASP A 356 11.05 -23.67 -0.38
CA ASP A 356 11.10 -23.83 1.05
C ASP A 356 9.75 -24.33 1.61
N GLY A 357 9.73 -25.59 2.03
CA GLY A 357 8.57 -26.27 2.63
C GLY A 357 8.41 -26.03 4.14
N THR A 358 9.22 -25.17 4.76
CA THR A 358 9.18 -24.93 6.20
C THR A 358 7.88 -24.21 6.60
N GLN A 359 7.00 -24.91 7.33
CA GLN A 359 5.78 -24.32 7.86
C GLN A 359 6.08 -23.49 9.12
N LEU A 360 5.80 -22.19 9.06
CA LEU A 360 5.86 -21.28 10.21
C LEU A 360 4.46 -20.81 10.60
N TYR A 361 4.34 -20.26 11.80
CA TYR A 361 3.08 -19.81 12.40
C TYR A 361 3.23 -18.41 13.00
N ARG A 362 2.15 -17.62 12.99
CA ARG A 362 2.10 -16.26 13.57
C ARG A 362 1.96 -16.26 15.09
N ASP A 363 1.41 -17.35 15.61
CA ASP A 363 1.05 -17.52 17.01
C ASP A 363 1.87 -18.62 17.66
N LYS A 364 2.01 -18.54 18.99
CA LYS A 364 2.77 -19.53 19.76
C LYS A 364 2.06 -20.87 19.80
N GLU A 365 0.74 -20.85 19.68
CA GLU A 365 -0.18 -21.98 19.71
C GLU A 365 -0.22 -22.75 18.37
N ARG A 366 0.44 -22.23 17.31
CA ARG A 366 0.55 -22.81 15.96
C ARG A 366 -0.80 -23.04 15.25
N ILE A 367 -1.72 -22.10 15.41
CA ILE A 367 -3.06 -22.13 14.84
C ILE A 367 -3.10 -21.39 13.49
N GLN A 368 -2.32 -20.32 13.33
CA GLN A 368 -2.33 -19.44 12.17
C GLN A 368 -1.05 -19.61 11.32
N PRO A 369 -1.06 -20.46 10.29
CA PRO A 369 0.10 -20.66 9.43
C PRO A 369 0.48 -19.38 8.66
N LEU A 370 1.78 -19.17 8.48
CA LEU A 370 2.30 -18.19 7.53
C LEU A 370 2.10 -18.67 6.09
N LEU A 371 2.04 -17.70 5.17
CA LEU A 371 2.00 -17.97 3.73
C LEU A 371 3.32 -18.59 3.27
N SER A 372 3.26 -19.54 2.34
CA SER A 372 4.47 -20.13 1.76
C SER A 372 5.29 -19.08 0.98
N SER A 373 6.61 -19.27 0.92
CA SER A 373 7.50 -18.34 0.20
C SER A 373 7.07 -18.14 -1.26
N ARG A 374 6.71 -19.24 -1.95
CA ARG A 374 6.18 -19.18 -3.34
C ARG A 374 4.98 -18.25 -3.47
N ARG A 375 4.04 -18.31 -2.52
CA ARG A 375 2.84 -17.46 -2.52
C ARG A 375 3.19 -16.00 -2.25
N ILE A 376 4.13 -15.74 -1.34
CA ILE A 376 4.64 -14.39 -1.06
C ILE A 376 5.28 -13.79 -2.32
N ILE A 377 6.20 -14.51 -2.95
CA ILE A 377 6.89 -14.07 -4.18
C ILE A 377 5.86 -13.73 -5.27
N GLY A 378 4.93 -14.65 -5.54
CA GLY A 378 3.93 -14.48 -6.59
C GLY A 378 3.04 -13.25 -6.38
N GLY A 379 2.55 -13.05 -5.15
CA GLY A 379 1.71 -11.89 -4.87
C GLY A 379 2.48 -10.56 -4.85
N VAL A 380 3.72 -10.52 -4.31
CA VAL A 380 4.54 -9.30 -4.34
C VAL A 380 4.84 -8.88 -5.78
N VAL A 381 5.29 -9.83 -6.62
CA VAL A 381 5.59 -9.54 -8.04
C VAL A 381 4.34 -9.02 -8.75
N ALA A 382 3.18 -9.64 -8.54
CA ALA A 382 1.92 -9.21 -9.12
C ALA A 382 1.44 -7.84 -8.59
N GLY A 383 1.64 -7.53 -7.32
CA GLY A 383 1.25 -6.26 -6.71
C GLY A 383 2.07 -5.09 -7.28
N VAL A 384 3.39 -5.23 -7.35
CA VAL A 384 4.26 -4.22 -8.00
C VAL A 384 3.95 -4.10 -9.49
N ASN A 385 3.66 -5.21 -10.16
CA ASN A 385 3.25 -5.22 -11.57
C ASN A 385 2.03 -4.34 -11.80
N SER A 386 0.96 -4.62 -11.05
CA SER A 386 -0.32 -3.92 -11.20
C SER A 386 -0.17 -2.45 -10.85
N GLY A 387 0.51 -2.13 -9.75
CA GLY A 387 0.75 -0.74 -9.34
C GLY A 387 1.55 0.05 -10.37
N GLY A 388 2.74 -0.43 -10.76
CA GLY A 388 3.60 0.26 -11.71
C GLY A 388 2.99 0.40 -13.12
N ASN A 389 2.50 -0.71 -13.68
CA ASN A 389 1.98 -0.74 -15.04
C ASN A 389 0.70 0.10 -15.18
N CYS A 390 -0.26 -0.05 -14.25
CA CYS A 390 -1.52 0.71 -14.31
C CYS A 390 -1.32 2.19 -13.99
N SER A 391 -0.31 2.56 -13.19
CA SER A 391 0.08 3.96 -13.01
C SER A 391 0.81 4.57 -14.22
N GLY A 392 1.22 3.75 -15.19
CA GLY A 392 1.94 4.21 -16.39
C GLY A 392 3.32 4.78 -16.08
N ILE A 393 4.00 4.20 -15.09
CA ILE A 393 5.36 4.58 -14.68
C ILE A 393 6.28 3.38 -14.94
N PRO A 394 7.34 3.54 -15.77
CA PRO A 394 8.18 2.42 -16.15
C PRO A 394 8.99 1.93 -14.95
N THR A 395 8.92 0.64 -14.65
CA THR A 395 9.68 0.00 -13.57
C THR A 395 10.96 -0.59 -14.16
N THR A 396 12.03 0.19 -14.15
CA THR A 396 13.18 -0.07 -15.04
C THR A 396 14.33 -0.84 -14.39
N GLN A 397 14.47 -0.83 -13.06
CA GLN A 397 15.58 -1.50 -12.36
C GLN A 397 15.06 -2.25 -11.14
N GLY A 398 15.67 -3.40 -10.86
CA GLY A 398 15.50 -4.04 -9.57
C GLY A 398 16.38 -5.25 -9.35
N PHE A 399 16.17 -5.93 -8.21
CA PHE A 399 16.92 -7.11 -7.81
C PHE A 399 16.05 -8.10 -7.05
N MET A 400 16.54 -9.34 -6.96
CA MET A 400 16.07 -10.36 -6.03
C MET A 400 17.22 -10.89 -5.19
N TYR A 401 16.91 -11.22 -3.94
CA TYR A 401 17.82 -11.88 -3.03
C TYR A 401 17.06 -12.94 -2.23
N PHE A 402 17.65 -14.12 -2.12
CA PHE A 402 17.07 -15.28 -1.48
C PHE A 402 17.94 -15.73 -0.31
N ASP A 403 17.33 -15.80 0.87
CA ASP A 403 17.95 -16.30 2.09
C ASP A 403 16.87 -16.77 3.08
N GLU A 404 17.17 -17.84 3.79
CA GLU A 404 16.25 -18.49 4.73
C GLU A 404 15.78 -17.56 5.87
N ARG A 405 16.56 -16.53 6.20
CA ARG A 405 16.19 -15.55 7.25
C ARG A 405 14.91 -14.77 6.94
N TYR A 406 14.49 -14.72 5.68
CA TYR A 406 13.29 -14.01 5.25
C TYR A 406 12.01 -14.86 5.25
N ARG A 407 12.04 -16.09 5.80
CA ARG A 407 10.86 -16.97 5.92
C ARG A 407 9.69 -16.32 6.66
N GLY A 408 9.98 -15.61 7.75
CA GLY A 408 8.95 -14.99 8.59
C GLY A 408 8.44 -13.66 8.07
N LYS A 409 9.33 -12.87 7.45
CA LYS A 409 9.04 -11.52 6.96
C LYS A 409 9.92 -11.23 5.73
N PRO A 410 9.34 -11.02 4.54
CA PRO A 410 10.10 -10.63 3.36
C PRO A 410 10.57 -9.18 3.48
N LEU A 411 11.58 -8.80 2.70
CA LEU A 411 11.89 -7.39 2.46
C LEU A 411 11.39 -7.00 1.08
N VAL A 412 10.49 -6.01 1.03
CA VAL A 412 9.86 -5.54 -0.21
C VAL A 412 10.17 -4.07 -0.37
N PHE A 413 11.22 -3.77 -1.15
CA PHE A 413 11.64 -2.43 -1.50
C PHE A 413 10.96 -1.98 -2.79
N VAL A 414 10.48 -0.74 -2.79
CA VAL A 414 9.87 -0.07 -3.93
C VAL A 414 10.35 1.36 -3.95
N GLY A 415 10.63 1.92 -5.13
CA GLY A 415 11.13 3.28 -5.24
C GLY A 415 10.62 3.99 -6.47
N THR A 416 10.60 5.32 -6.38
CA THR A 416 10.14 6.20 -7.46
C THR A 416 11.07 7.39 -7.61
N VAL A 417 11.39 7.69 -8.86
CA VAL A 417 12.10 8.89 -9.27
C VAL A 417 11.11 9.90 -9.83
N GLY A 418 11.21 11.14 -9.37
CA GLY A 418 10.40 12.26 -9.82
C GLY A 418 11.16 13.26 -10.68
N LEU A 419 10.43 14.03 -11.47
CA LEU A 419 10.93 15.17 -12.23
C LEU A 419 10.14 16.44 -11.89
N LEU A 420 10.84 17.50 -11.53
CA LEU A 420 10.24 18.80 -11.21
C LEU A 420 11.04 19.92 -11.88
N PRO A 421 10.39 20.99 -12.41
CA PRO A 421 11.13 22.17 -12.84
C PRO A 421 11.93 22.77 -11.68
N ALA A 422 13.16 23.20 -11.95
CA ALA A 422 14.10 23.78 -10.98
C ALA A 422 13.73 25.22 -10.58
N LYS A 423 12.46 25.46 -10.26
CA LYS A 423 11.94 26.74 -9.77
C LYS A 423 11.79 26.67 -8.26
N LEU A 424 12.40 27.63 -7.54
CA LEU A 424 12.30 27.68 -6.08
C LEU A 424 10.84 27.71 -5.59
N SER A 425 9.97 28.41 -6.32
CA SER A 425 8.52 28.49 -6.03
C SER A 425 7.77 27.17 -6.18
N LEU A 426 8.39 26.15 -6.79
CA LEU A 426 7.83 24.80 -6.92
C LEU A 426 8.54 23.81 -5.99
N ILE A 427 9.79 24.06 -5.63
CA ILE A 427 10.56 23.22 -4.71
C ILE A 427 10.15 23.52 -3.27
N GLN A 428 9.92 24.78 -2.93
CA GLN A 428 9.45 25.18 -1.60
C GLN A 428 7.92 25.12 -1.54
N LYS A 429 7.42 24.43 -0.52
CA LYS A 429 5.99 24.32 -0.20
C LYS A 429 5.76 24.84 1.21
N LYS A 430 4.63 25.53 1.44
CA LYS A 430 4.25 26.04 2.76
C LYS A 430 2.77 26.38 2.86
N ALA A 431 2.03 25.66 3.70
CA ALA A 431 0.67 25.99 4.09
C ALA A 431 0.65 27.31 4.87
N GLN A 432 -0.35 28.15 4.58
CA GLN A 432 -0.55 29.43 5.25
C GLN A 432 -1.81 29.38 6.13
N PRO A 433 -1.85 30.16 7.22
CA PRO A 433 -3.10 30.41 7.92
C PRO A 433 -4.17 30.94 6.96
N GLY A 434 -5.38 30.38 7.02
CA GLY A 434 -6.47 30.70 6.09
C GLY A 434 -6.57 29.80 4.88
N ASP A 435 -5.56 28.98 4.56
CA ASP A 435 -5.66 28.00 3.49
C ASP A 435 -6.67 26.90 3.85
N CYS A 436 -7.51 26.52 2.89
CA CYS A 436 -8.37 25.35 3.03
C CYS A 436 -7.53 24.08 3.12
N ILE A 437 -7.86 23.21 4.09
CA ILE A 437 -7.36 21.84 4.14
C ILE A 437 -8.22 21.02 3.20
N VAL A 438 -7.64 20.57 2.09
CA VAL A 438 -8.34 19.81 1.06
C VAL A 438 -7.81 18.38 1.02
N MET A 439 -8.71 17.42 1.21
CA MET A 439 -8.45 16.01 0.93
C MET A 439 -8.81 15.73 -0.53
N VAL A 440 -7.90 15.13 -1.29
CA VAL A 440 -8.08 14.77 -2.70
C VAL A 440 -7.86 13.28 -2.88
N GLY A 441 -8.72 12.63 -3.67
CA GLY A 441 -8.57 11.22 -4.06
C GLY A 441 -9.57 10.28 -3.39
N GLY A 442 -9.09 9.13 -2.91
CA GLY A 442 -9.92 8.02 -2.41
C GLY A 442 -10.72 8.33 -1.13
N ARG A 443 -11.84 7.63 -0.92
CA ARG A 443 -12.69 7.79 0.28
C ARG A 443 -12.15 7.03 1.49
N VAL A 444 -12.49 7.49 2.69
CA VAL A 444 -12.05 6.91 3.97
C VAL A 444 -12.88 5.68 4.37
N GLY A 445 -12.21 4.59 4.72
CA GLY A 445 -12.78 3.34 5.24
C GLY A 445 -11.95 2.79 6.40
N LEU A 446 -12.29 1.58 6.86
CA LEU A 446 -11.53 0.81 7.87
C LEU A 446 -10.26 0.17 7.28
N ASP A 447 -9.52 0.93 6.48
CA ASP A 447 -8.33 0.48 5.80
C ASP A 447 -7.09 0.89 6.60
N GLY A 448 -6.21 -0.06 6.89
CA GLY A 448 -4.93 0.13 7.61
C GLY A 448 -5.03 0.81 8.96
N ILE A 449 -6.17 0.67 9.65
CA ILE A 449 -6.28 1.14 11.03
C ILE A 449 -5.19 0.47 11.87
N HIS A 450 -4.40 1.29 12.57
CA HIS A 450 -3.21 0.88 13.34
C HIS A 450 -2.04 0.36 12.49
N GLY A 451 -1.96 0.68 11.19
CA GLY A 451 -0.87 0.27 10.31
C GLY A 451 0.52 0.69 10.80
N ALA A 452 0.70 1.96 11.20
CA ALA A 452 1.98 2.45 11.71
C ALA A 452 2.40 1.78 13.03
N THR A 453 1.49 1.67 14.00
CA THR A 453 1.77 1.00 15.28
C THR A 453 2.01 -0.50 15.08
N PHE A 454 1.26 -1.16 14.20
CA PHE A 454 1.45 -2.56 13.85
C PHE A 454 2.80 -2.84 13.17
N SER A 455 3.23 -1.98 12.25
CA SER A 455 4.52 -2.13 11.58
C SER A 455 5.71 -2.03 12.53
N SER A 456 5.49 -1.38 13.68
CA SER A 456 6.46 -1.17 14.76
C SER A 456 6.54 -2.36 15.74
N GLU A 457 5.63 -3.33 15.66
CA GLU A 457 5.64 -4.55 16.49
C GLU A 457 6.02 -5.80 15.68
N ALA A 458 6.40 -6.87 16.38
CA ALA A 458 6.56 -8.19 15.77
C ALA A 458 5.19 -8.73 15.31
N LEU A 459 5.14 -9.47 14.20
CA LEU A 459 3.92 -10.13 13.69
C LEU A 459 3.28 -10.95 14.83
N SER A 460 2.13 -10.51 15.34
CA SER A 460 1.46 -11.09 16.51
C SER A 460 0.01 -11.49 16.22
N THR A 461 -0.59 -12.23 17.17
CA THR A 461 -1.90 -12.89 17.08
C THR A 461 -3.09 -11.94 16.90
N GLY A 462 -2.92 -10.65 17.22
CA GLY A 462 -3.96 -9.63 17.14
C GLY A 462 -4.08 -8.91 15.80
N SER A 463 -3.35 -9.34 14.76
CA SER A 463 -3.32 -8.69 13.44
C SER A 463 -4.74 -8.55 12.86
N PRO A 464 -5.36 -7.36 12.87
CA PRO A 464 -6.73 -7.22 12.39
C PRO A 464 -6.74 -7.33 10.85
N ALA A 465 -7.79 -7.92 10.29
CA ALA A 465 -7.99 -7.99 8.84
C ALA A 465 -7.96 -6.58 8.18
N THR A 466 -8.21 -5.54 8.96
CA THR A 466 -8.12 -4.12 8.55
C THR A 466 -6.71 -3.67 8.20
N ALA A 467 -5.64 -4.39 8.59
CA ALA A 467 -4.26 -4.00 8.29
C ALA A 467 -3.89 -4.18 6.80
N VAL A 468 -4.68 -4.94 6.04
CA VAL A 468 -4.42 -5.22 4.63
C VAL A 468 -5.25 -4.30 3.75
N GLN A 469 -4.60 -3.71 2.75
CA GLN A 469 -5.19 -2.75 1.82
C GLN A 469 -4.89 -3.14 0.38
N ILE A 470 -5.77 -2.74 -0.54
CA ILE A 470 -5.51 -2.81 -1.98
C ILE A 470 -5.53 -1.38 -2.50
N GLY A 471 -4.44 -0.98 -3.16
CA GLY A 471 -4.34 0.33 -3.81
C GLY A 471 -5.04 0.35 -5.17
N ASP A 472 -5.47 1.53 -5.57
CA ASP A 472 -6.09 1.88 -6.86
C ASP A 472 -5.12 2.72 -7.73
N PRO A 473 -4.25 2.08 -8.53
CA PRO A 473 -3.28 2.79 -9.36
C PRO A 473 -3.91 3.69 -10.44
N ILE A 474 -5.17 3.44 -10.84
CA ILE A 474 -5.87 4.24 -11.85
C ILE A 474 -6.32 5.56 -11.25
N THR A 475 -6.93 5.53 -10.06
CA THR A 475 -7.27 6.74 -9.31
C THR A 475 -6.02 7.57 -9.01
N GLN A 476 -4.92 6.92 -8.57
CA GLN A 476 -3.63 7.60 -8.40
C GLN A 476 -3.16 8.26 -9.70
N LYS A 477 -3.26 7.59 -10.85
CA LYS A 477 -2.83 8.14 -12.13
C LYS A 477 -3.62 9.39 -12.51
N LYS A 478 -4.95 9.33 -12.43
CA LYS A 478 -5.83 10.48 -12.68
C LYS A 478 -5.47 11.66 -11.77
N MET A 479 -5.27 11.40 -10.48
CA MET A 479 -4.87 12.39 -9.47
C MET A 479 -3.49 12.98 -9.76
N SER A 480 -2.49 12.14 -10.00
CA SER A 480 -1.12 12.54 -10.35
C SER A 480 -1.10 13.50 -11.54
N ASP A 481 -1.79 13.14 -12.62
CA ASP A 481 -1.78 13.93 -13.85
C ASP A 481 -2.45 15.30 -13.66
N VAL A 482 -3.61 15.37 -12.99
CA VAL A 482 -4.30 16.66 -12.78
C VAL A 482 -3.54 17.57 -11.82
N LEU A 483 -2.94 17.02 -10.75
CA LEU A 483 -2.18 17.80 -9.78
C LEU A 483 -0.90 18.36 -10.41
N VAL A 484 -0.10 17.50 -11.02
CA VAL A 484 1.23 17.84 -11.52
C VAL A 484 1.17 18.66 -12.81
N LYS A 485 0.30 18.32 -13.77
CA LYS A 485 0.29 18.94 -15.10
C LYS A 485 -0.62 20.16 -15.20
N GLU A 486 -1.61 20.29 -14.31
CA GLU A 486 -2.65 21.32 -14.45
C GLU A 486 -2.76 22.21 -13.20
N ALA A 487 -2.95 21.63 -12.01
CA ALA A 487 -3.20 22.42 -10.81
C ALA A 487 -1.93 23.13 -10.29
N ARG A 488 -0.78 22.45 -10.27
CA ARG A 488 0.52 23.01 -9.89
C ARG A 488 0.90 24.19 -10.79
N ASP A 489 0.82 23.99 -12.10
CA ASP A 489 1.30 24.97 -13.09
C ASP A 489 0.41 26.23 -13.13
N ARG A 490 -0.82 26.14 -12.62
CA ARG A 490 -1.73 27.27 -12.40
C ARG A 490 -1.62 27.88 -11.00
N GLY A 491 -0.79 27.33 -10.12
CA GLY A 491 -0.59 27.81 -8.75
C GLY A 491 -1.84 27.70 -7.88
N LEU A 492 -2.58 26.59 -7.98
CA LEU A 492 -3.86 26.41 -7.28
C LEU A 492 -3.73 25.95 -5.82
N TYR A 493 -2.53 25.57 -5.36
CA TYR A 493 -2.25 25.18 -3.98
C TYR A 493 -0.84 25.62 -3.56
N ARG A 494 -0.62 25.74 -2.25
CA ARG A 494 0.63 26.23 -1.64
C ARG A 494 1.46 25.14 -0.96
N SER A 495 0.83 24.02 -0.64
CA SER A 495 1.49 22.85 -0.06
C SER A 495 0.70 21.58 -0.34
N ILE A 496 1.41 20.45 -0.35
CA ILE A 496 0.88 19.12 -0.64
C ILE A 496 1.70 18.06 0.11
N THR A 497 1.02 17.05 0.65
CA THR A 497 1.65 15.84 1.20
C THR A 497 0.78 14.63 0.95
N ASP A 498 1.38 13.44 0.98
CA ASP A 498 0.66 12.18 0.88
C ASP A 498 -0.09 11.84 2.17
N ASN A 499 -1.12 10.99 2.04
CA ASN A 499 -1.72 10.30 3.16
C ASN A 499 -1.18 8.86 3.21
N GLY A 500 -0.22 8.62 4.09
CA GLY A 500 0.34 7.30 4.39
C GLY A 500 -0.02 6.83 5.80
N ALA A 501 1.01 6.44 6.56
CA ALA A 501 0.90 6.01 7.95
C ALA A 501 0.20 7.05 8.84
N GLY A 502 -0.77 6.62 9.66
CA GLY A 502 -1.60 7.49 10.49
C GLY A 502 -2.58 8.41 9.73
N GLY A 503 -2.64 8.35 8.39
CA GLY A 503 -3.71 8.96 7.61
C GLY A 503 -3.79 10.49 7.68
N LEU A 504 -5.01 11.00 7.91
CA LEU A 504 -5.26 12.43 8.04
C LEU A 504 -4.60 13.00 9.31
N SER A 505 -4.52 12.20 10.37
CA SER A 505 -3.92 12.63 11.64
C SER A 505 -2.46 13.07 11.49
N CYS A 506 -1.67 12.34 10.72
CA CYS A 506 -0.26 12.67 10.49
C CYS A 506 -0.13 13.75 9.41
N SER A 507 -0.66 13.52 8.21
CA SER A 507 -0.55 14.47 7.08
C SER A 507 -1.01 15.90 7.40
N VAL A 508 -2.18 16.07 8.02
CA VAL A 508 -2.71 17.40 8.35
C VAL A 508 -1.92 18.03 9.50
N ALA A 509 -1.54 17.25 10.52
CA ALA A 509 -0.72 17.76 11.62
C ALA A 509 0.70 18.11 11.16
N GLU A 510 1.25 17.40 10.18
CA GLU A 510 2.56 17.70 9.62
C GLU A 510 2.54 18.99 8.82
N MET A 511 1.59 19.15 7.91
CA MET A 511 1.35 20.42 7.20
C MET A 511 0.99 21.54 8.17
N GLY A 512 0.30 21.23 9.27
CA GLY A 512 0.00 22.18 10.33
C GLY A 512 1.24 22.79 11.00
N LYS A 513 2.42 22.15 10.91
CA LYS A 513 3.70 22.76 11.35
C LYS A 513 4.09 23.95 10.47
N GLU A 514 3.69 23.95 9.20
CA GLU A 514 4.01 24.99 8.23
C GLU A 514 3.23 26.29 8.52
N SER A 515 1.97 26.17 8.93
CA SER A 515 1.07 27.29 9.29
C SER A 515 1.05 27.61 10.79
N ASN A 516 1.55 26.69 11.63
CA ASN A 516 1.42 26.69 13.10
C ASN A 516 -0.01 26.46 13.61
N GLY A 517 -0.72 25.47 13.06
CA GLY A 517 -2.03 25.02 13.56
C GLY A 517 -3.02 24.64 12.46
N CYS A 518 -4.11 23.98 12.84
CA CYS A 518 -5.16 23.53 11.94
C CYS A 518 -6.48 23.29 12.66
N VAL A 519 -7.58 23.38 11.93
CA VAL A 519 -8.94 23.04 12.38
C VAL A 519 -9.57 22.11 11.36
N VAL A 520 -9.93 20.89 11.77
CA VAL A 520 -10.51 19.86 10.89
C VAL A 520 -11.91 19.49 11.35
N GLN A 521 -12.81 19.27 10.39
CA GLN A 521 -14.21 18.85 10.59
C GLN A 521 -14.39 17.45 10.02
N LEU A 522 -14.43 16.44 10.88
CA LEU A 522 -14.48 15.03 10.46
C LEU A 522 -15.78 14.67 9.75
N GLU A 523 -16.89 15.35 10.02
CA GLU A 523 -18.16 15.14 9.32
C GLU A 523 -18.11 15.50 7.82
N LYS A 524 -17.10 16.28 7.40
CA LYS A 524 -16.88 16.62 5.98
C LYS A 524 -16.04 15.59 5.24
N VAL A 525 -15.38 14.67 5.94
CA VAL A 525 -14.49 13.69 5.32
C VAL A 525 -15.33 12.69 4.51
N PRO A 526 -15.05 12.47 3.21
CA PRO A 526 -15.82 11.54 2.39
C PRO A 526 -15.53 10.08 2.81
N LEU A 527 -16.58 9.35 3.16
CA LEU A 527 -16.49 7.97 3.66
C LEU A 527 -16.91 6.95 2.59
N LYS A 528 -16.26 5.77 2.56
CA LYS A 528 -16.65 4.62 1.71
C LYS A 528 -18.02 4.08 2.11
N TYR A 529 -18.29 4.03 3.41
CA TYR A 529 -19.54 3.58 4.01
C TYR A 529 -19.78 4.35 5.31
N PRO A 530 -21.06 4.53 5.72
CA PRO A 530 -21.37 5.22 6.96
C PRO A 530 -20.99 4.38 8.19
N GLY A 531 -20.89 5.05 9.34
CA GLY A 531 -20.79 4.41 10.66
C GLY A 531 -19.38 4.26 11.22
N LEU A 532 -18.35 4.83 10.58
CA LEU A 532 -17.02 4.94 11.17
C LEU A 532 -17.04 5.87 12.39
N ALA A 533 -16.34 5.47 13.44
CA ALA A 533 -16.09 6.31 14.61
C ALA A 533 -15.13 7.47 14.30
N PRO A 534 -15.17 8.59 15.04
CA PRO A 534 -14.33 9.75 14.77
C PRO A 534 -12.83 9.42 14.71
N TRP A 535 -12.32 8.61 15.63
CA TRP A 535 -10.92 8.18 15.65
C TRP A 535 -10.58 7.36 14.40
N GLN A 536 -11.49 6.51 13.92
CA GLN A 536 -11.29 5.71 12.70
C GLN A 536 -11.19 6.58 11.46
N ILE A 537 -12.07 7.59 11.34
CA ILE A 537 -12.02 8.55 10.23
C ILE A 537 -10.67 9.27 10.21
N TRP A 538 -10.19 9.66 11.39
CA TRP A 538 -9.00 10.49 11.54
C TRP A 538 -7.69 9.75 11.27
N ILE A 539 -7.54 8.51 11.76
CA ILE A 539 -6.31 7.73 11.64
C ILE A 539 -6.29 6.74 10.47
N SER A 540 -7.42 6.57 9.77
CA SER A 540 -7.52 5.64 8.64
C SER A 540 -6.43 5.87 7.61
N GLU A 541 -5.81 4.79 7.17
CA GLU A 541 -4.73 4.76 6.19
C GLU A 541 -5.25 4.37 4.78
N SER A 542 -6.55 4.56 4.50
CA SER A 542 -7.13 4.35 3.16
C SER A 542 -6.28 4.96 2.04
N GLN A 543 -6.18 4.25 0.92
CA GLN A 543 -5.26 4.61 -0.15
C GLN A 543 -5.83 5.62 -1.15
N GLU A 544 -4.89 6.07 -1.99
CA GLU A 544 -4.96 7.12 -3.01
C GLU A 544 -5.43 8.48 -2.51
N ARG A 545 -4.93 8.92 -1.36
CA ARG A 545 -5.25 10.24 -0.80
C ARG A 545 -4.03 11.14 -0.73
N MET A 546 -4.25 12.44 -0.97
CA MET A 546 -3.31 13.53 -0.72
C MET A 546 -4.00 14.63 0.09
N THR A 547 -3.25 15.33 0.92
CA THR A 547 -3.69 16.54 1.64
C THR A 547 -3.05 17.77 1.01
N LEU A 548 -3.85 18.79 0.70
CA LEU A 548 -3.42 20.03 0.07
C LEU A 548 -3.81 21.26 0.90
N ALA A 549 -2.97 22.29 0.83
CA ALA A 549 -3.29 23.64 1.29
C ALA A 549 -3.72 24.50 0.09
N VAL A 550 -5.03 24.72 -0.04
CA VAL A 550 -5.63 25.45 -1.18
C VAL A 550 -6.09 26.83 -0.71
N PRO A 551 -5.63 27.94 -1.32
CA PRO A 551 -6.14 29.26 -0.98
C PRO A 551 -7.66 29.34 -1.25
N PRO A 552 -8.47 29.94 -0.36
CA PRO A 552 -9.93 29.98 -0.51
C PRO A 552 -10.40 30.55 -1.85
N GLU A 553 -9.69 31.56 -2.37
CA GLU A 553 -9.97 32.18 -3.66
C GLU A 553 -9.68 31.26 -4.87
N LYS A 554 -8.85 30.23 -4.70
CA LYS A 554 -8.51 29.23 -5.72
C LYS A 554 -9.38 27.99 -5.66
N TRP A 555 -10.09 27.76 -4.54
CA TRP A 555 -10.91 26.56 -4.34
C TRP A 555 -11.93 26.30 -5.46
N PRO A 556 -12.74 27.28 -5.93
CA PRO A 556 -13.72 27.01 -6.99
C PRO A 556 -13.08 26.54 -8.30
N GLU A 557 -11.92 27.12 -8.65
CA GLU A 557 -11.17 26.71 -9.84
C GLU A 557 -10.57 25.31 -9.65
N PHE A 558 -9.96 25.07 -8.50
CA PHE A 558 -9.36 23.78 -8.16
C PHE A 558 -10.39 22.65 -8.20
N LEU A 559 -11.53 22.82 -7.51
CA LEU A 559 -12.61 21.82 -7.48
C LEU A 559 -13.11 21.51 -8.89
N ARG A 560 -13.42 22.54 -9.69
CA ARG A 560 -13.87 22.34 -11.08
C ARG A 560 -12.85 21.55 -11.89
N LEU A 561 -11.55 21.84 -11.74
CA LEU A 561 -10.48 21.16 -12.46
C LEU A 561 -10.41 19.67 -12.07
N VAL A 562 -10.29 19.35 -10.79
CA VAL A 562 -10.14 17.95 -10.34
C VAL A 562 -11.38 17.11 -10.60
N THR A 563 -12.59 17.69 -10.41
CA THR A 563 -13.85 17.01 -10.73
C THR A 563 -13.97 16.71 -12.24
N SER A 564 -13.50 17.62 -13.12
CA SER A 564 -13.51 17.36 -14.58
C SER A 564 -12.61 16.19 -15.00
N ARG A 565 -11.67 15.77 -14.14
CA ARG A 565 -10.79 14.61 -14.33
C ARG A 565 -11.26 13.36 -13.57
N GLY A 566 -12.48 13.40 -13.01
CA GLY A 566 -13.05 12.28 -12.25
C GLY A 566 -12.41 12.07 -10.88
N ILE A 567 -11.77 13.10 -10.30
CA ILE A 567 -11.17 13.03 -8.97
C ILE A 567 -12.04 13.78 -7.96
N GLU A 568 -12.34 13.13 -6.84
CA GLU A 568 -13.05 13.72 -5.70
C GLU A 568 -12.10 14.61 -4.89
N ALA A 569 -12.58 15.78 -4.49
CA ALA A 569 -11.85 16.69 -3.61
C ALA A 569 -12.83 17.32 -2.62
N THR A 570 -12.41 17.45 -1.37
CA THR A 570 -13.29 17.96 -0.31
C THR A 570 -12.50 18.84 0.64
N VAL A 571 -13.02 20.05 0.92
CA VAL A 571 -12.53 20.89 2.00
C VAL A 571 -12.97 20.28 3.32
N ILE A 572 -12.01 19.82 4.12
CA ILE A 572 -12.25 19.17 5.42
C ILE A 572 -11.90 20.09 6.59
N GLY A 573 -11.39 21.29 6.34
CA GLY A 573 -10.94 22.20 7.39
C GLY A 573 -10.18 23.40 6.87
N GLU A 574 -9.46 24.06 7.78
CA GLU A 574 -8.65 25.24 7.50
C GLU A 574 -7.35 25.21 8.32
N PHE A 575 -6.23 25.62 7.70
CA PHE A 575 -4.98 25.84 8.40
C PHE A 575 -5.06 27.12 9.23
N SER A 576 -4.52 27.10 10.45
CA SER A 576 -4.52 28.24 11.37
C SER A 576 -3.12 28.53 11.90
N ASN A 577 -2.97 29.60 12.68
CA ASN A 577 -1.75 29.96 13.41
C ASN A 577 -1.89 29.83 14.94
N SER A 578 -2.89 29.07 15.41
CA SER A 578 -3.28 28.95 16.82
C SER A 578 -2.25 28.26 17.71
N GLY A 579 -1.26 27.58 17.13
CA GLY A 579 -0.35 26.67 17.83
C GLY A 579 -0.98 25.33 18.21
N ARG A 580 -2.19 25.03 17.70
CA ARG A 580 -2.99 23.85 18.07
C ARG A 580 -3.53 23.09 16.86
N CYS A 581 -3.66 21.77 17.00
CA CYS A 581 -4.39 20.91 16.10
C CYS A 581 -5.75 20.63 16.73
N MET A 582 -6.79 21.26 16.17
CA MET A 582 -8.17 21.09 16.62
C MET A 582 -8.94 20.23 15.62
N VAL A 583 -9.65 19.23 16.12
CA VAL A 583 -10.51 18.36 15.32
C VAL A 583 -11.90 18.35 15.94
N THR A 584 -12.91 18.59 15.12
CA THR A 584 -14.32 18.57 15.51
C THR A 584 -15.06 17.45 14.80
N TYR A 585 -16.11 16.94 15.45
CA TYR A 585 -17.07 16.03 14.85
C TYR A 585 -18.47 16.40 15.32
N GLN A 586 -19.38 16.65 14.37
CA GLN A 586 -20.78 17.02 14.67
C GLN A 586 -20.91 18.23 15.62
N GLY A 587 -20.00 19.20 15.48
CA GLY A 587 -19.98 20.42 16.29
C GLY A 587 -19.22 20.30 17.63
N GLU A 588 -18.86 19.09 18.06
CA GLU A 588 -18.10 18.86 19.29
C GLU A 588 -16.60 18.79 19.01
N THR A 589 -15.77 19.33 19.91
CA THR A 589 -14.31 19.21 19.81
C THR A 589 -13.86 17.85 20.32
N VAL A 590 -13.35 17.01 19.41
CA VAL A 590 -12.94 15.63 19.70
C VAL A 590 -11.44 15.48 19.89
N MET A 591 -10.64 16.42 19.41
CA MET A 591 -9.20 16.52 19.69
C MET A 591 -8.78 17.98 19.75
N ASP A 592 -7.98 18.31 20.76
CA ASP A 592 -7.39 19.64 20.92
C ASP A 592 -6.02 19.55 21.60
N ILE A 593 -4.97 19.43 20.76
CA ILE A 593 -3.58 19.22 21.22
C ILE A 593 -2.69 20.36 20.71
N ALA A 594 -1.78 20.85 21.57
CA ALA A 594 -0.74 21.79 21.17
C ALA A 594 0.22 21.14 20.16
N MET A 595 0.50 21.83 19.05
CA MET A 595 1.39 21.34 17.99
C MET A 595 2.77 20.95 18.53
N GLY A 596 3.29 21.75 19.47
CA GLY A 596 4.58 21.47 20.12
C GLY A 596 4.60 20.15 20.88
N PHE A 597 3.52 19.81 21.59
CA PHE A 597 3.43 18.55 22.32
C PHE A 597 3.24 17.37 21.36
N LEU A 598 2.34 17.49 20.38
CA LEU A 598 2.08 16.43 19.40
C LEU A 598 3.36 16.00 18.67
N HIS A 599 4.20 16.96 18.28
CA HIS A 599 5.41 16.67 17.50
C HIS A 599 6.68 16.47 18.32
N ASN A 600 6.83 17.11 19.48
CA ASN A 600 8.08 17.15 20.26
C ASN A 600 7.90 16.75 21.73
N GLY A 601 6.72 16.27 22.13
CA GLY A 601 6.44 15.84 23.51
C GLY A 601 6.96 14.44 23.86
N LEU A 602 7.46 13.71 22.86
CA LEU A 602 8.03 12.37 23.01
C LEU A 602 9.29 12.40 23.89
N PRO A 603 9.35 11.62 24.99
CA PRO A 603 10.57 11.46 25.78
C PRO A 603 11.67 10.73 24.99
N GLN A 604 12.91 11.21 25.09
CA GLN A 604 14.07 10.52 24.51
C GLN A 604 14.49 9.31 25.36
N ARG A 605 14.92 8.23 24.71
CA ARG A 605 15.48 7.05 25.37
C ARG A 605 16.98 6.98 25.16
N GLN A 606 17.72 6.48 26.15
CA GLN A 606 19.12 6.11 25.95
C GLN A 606 19.17 4.63 25.56
N LEU A 607 19.59 4.35 24.33
CA LEU A 607 19.80 3.00 23.84
C LEU A 607 21.15 2.47 24.32
N VAL A 608 21.15 1.22 24.77
CA VAL A 608 22.34 0.48 25.21
C VAL A 608 22.57 -0.66 24.22
N THR A 609 23.81 -0.82 23.78
CA THR A 609 24.22 -1.82 22.81
C THR A 609 25.11 -2.89 23.42
N ALA A 610 25.11 -4.07 22.82
CA ALA A 610 26.07 -5.12 23.10
C ALA A 610 26.55 -5.70 21.78
N TYR A 611 27.86 -5.91 21.64
CA TYR A 611 28.41 -6.55 20.45
C TYR A 611 27.96 -8.02 20.39
N PRO A 612 27.37 -8.48 19.27
CA PRO A 612 27.07 -9.88 19.10
C PRO A 612 28.38 -10.68 19.01
N TYR A 613 28.41 -11.86 19.64
CA TYR A 613 29.51 -12.81 19.40
C TYR A 613 29.35 -13.39 17.99
N ILE A 614 30.35 -13.15 17.13
CA ILE A 614 30.41 -13.71 15.78
C ILE A 614 31.44 -14.83 15.77
N GLU A 615 30.99 -16.07 15.64
CA GLU A 615 31.90 -17.21 15.46
C GLU A 615 32.49 -17.17 14.04
N ARG A 616 33.75 -16.75 13.93
CA ARG A 616 34.48 -16.73 12.66
C ARG A 616 35.02 -18.12 12.34
N ASN A 617 34.22 -18.93 11.65
CA ASN A 617 34.69 -20.18 11.06
C ASN A 617 35.46 -19.89 9.76
N VAL A 618 36.76 -19.66 9.87
CA VAL A 618 37.67 -19.60 8.71
C VAL A 618 38.10 -21.03 8.38
N ASN A 619 37.25 -21.75 7.65
CA ASN A 619 37.67 -23.03 7.08
C ASN A 619 38.61 -22.74 5.91
N GLU A 620 39.73 -23.48 5.82
CA GLU A 620 40.53 -23.50 4.60
C GLU A 620 39.67 -24.01 3.44
N ILE A 621 39.58 -23.23 2.37
CA ILE A 621 38.86 -23.64 1.15
C ILE A 621 39.83 -24.53 0.36
N PRO A 622 39.53 -25.83 0.17
CA PRO A 622 40.42 -26.71 -0.57
C PRO A 622 40.53 -26.26 -2.02
N VAL A 623 41.76 -26.18 -2.54
CA VAL A 623 42.03 -25.86 -3.94
C VAL A 623 41.65 -27.06 -4.79
N GLN A 624 40.62 -26.90 -5.64
CA GLN A 624 40.17 -27.93 -6.58
C GLN A 624 40.74 -27.65 -7.97
N SER A 625 41.22 -28.69 -8.66
CA SER A 625 41.79 -28.57 -10.01
C SER A 625 40.74 -28.43 -11.11
N ASP A 626 39.52 -28.92 -10.88
CA ASP A 626 38.37 -28.76 -11.75
C ASP A 626 37.27 -27.99 -11.03
N LEU A 627 36.85 -26.87 -11.60
CA LEU A 627 35.83 -25.98 -11.04
C LEU A 627 34.51 -26.06 -11.82
N THR A 628 34.35 -26.99 -12.76
CA THR A 628 33.18 -27.08 -13.65
C THR A 628 31.89 -27.22 -12.87
N GLU A 629 31.81 -28.19 -11.95
CA GLU A 629 30.63 -28.40 -11.10
C GLU A 629 30.39 -27.23 -10.15
N ILE A 630 31.46 -26.60 -9.64
CA ILE A 630 31.34 -25.40 -8.80
C ILE A 630 30.75 -24.25 -9.62
N PHE A 631 31.20 -24.05 -10.86
CA PHE A 631 30.68 -23.01 -11.75
C PHE A 631 29.21 -23.26 -12.11
N ILE A 632 28.84 -24.50 -12.43
CA ILE A 632 27.44 -24.88 -12.67
C ILE A 632 26.59 -24.64 -11.42
N ALA A 633 27.08 -25.06 -10.24
CA ALA A 633 26.40 -24.83 -8.98
C ALA A 633 26.27 -23.34 -8.65
N ILE A 634 27.29 -22.52 -8.92
CA ILE A 634 27.23 -21.07 -8.73
C ILE A 634 26.19 -20.48 -9.66
N THR A 635 26.25 -20.74 -10.96
CA THR A 635 25.31 -20.17 -11.94
C THR A 635 23.86 -20.61 -11.73
N GLY A 636 23.64 -21.80 -11.17
CA GLY A 636 22.32 -22.32 -10.80
C GLY A 636 21.75 -21.79 -9.48
N ARG A 637 22.49 -21.00 -8.68
CA ARG A 637 21.95 -20.44 -7.42
C ARG A 637 20.89 -19.39 -7.71
N LEU A 638 19.86 -19.34 -6.86
CA LEU A 638 18.78 -18.35 -6.96
C LEU A 638 19.28 -16.89 -6.96
N ASN A 639 20.38 -16.61 -6.26
CA ASN A 639 20.97 -15.26 -6.15
C ASN A 639 21.87 -14.84 -7.32
N THR A 640 22.08 -15.74 -8.29
CA THR A 640 22.87 -15.48 -9.50
C THR A 640 22.09 -15.82 -10.77
N ALA A 641 21.02 -16.61 -10.64
CA ALA A 641 20.11 -16.93 -11.72
C ALA A 641 19.44 -15.66 -12.27
N SER A 642 19.03 -15.75 -13.53
CA SER A 642 18.35 -14.65 -14.21
C SER A 642 17.00 -14.33 -13.55
N ILE A 643 16.71 -13.04 -13.42
CA ILE A 643 15.40 -12.52 -12.99
C ILE A 643 14.57 -11.99 -14.17
N GLU A 644 14.95 -12.37 -15.40
CA GLU A 644 14.28 -11.97 -16.65
C GLU A 644 12.76 -12.17 -16.61
N SER A 645 12.30 -13.28 -16.04
CA SER A 645 10.87 -13.60 -15.93
C SER A 645 10.06 -12.55 -15.18
N ILE A 646 10.68 -11.80 -14.27
CA ILE A 646 10.05 -10.70 -13.53
C ILE A 646 10.21 -9.40 -14.30
N SER A 647 11.42 -9.11 -14.79
CA SER A 647 11.68 -7.89 -15.57
C SER A 647 10.79 -7.77 -16.81
N MET A 648 10.43 -8.89 -17.46
CA MET A 648 9.51 -8.89 -18.61
C MET A 648 8.05 -8.57 -18.25
N GLN A 649 7.65 -8.77 -16.99
CA GLN A 649 6.27 -8.47 -16.56
C GLN A 649 6.08 -6.96 -16.38
N TYR A 650 7.14 -6.27 -15.97
CA TYR A 650 7.09 -4.84 -15.70
C TYR A 650 7.30 -4.01 -16.96
N ASP A 651 6.40 -3.05 -17.20
CA ASP A 651 6.59 -2.06 -18.25
C ASP A 651 7.87 -1.27 -17.97
N HIS A 652 8.72 -1.15 -18.97
CA HIS A 652 9.97 -0.41 -18.93
C HIS A 652 10.15 0.51 -20.14
N GLU A 653 9.05 0.80 -20.85
CA GLU A 653 9.03 1.52 -22.13
C GLU A 653 8.07 2.70 -22.16
N VAL A 654 7.04 2.69 -21.31
CA VAL A 654 6.08 3.79 -21.20
C VAL A 654 6.84 5.10 -20.97
N GLN A 655 6.33 6.18 -21.59
CA GLN A 655 6.97 7.49 -21.69
C GLN A 655 8.15 7.60 -22.70
N GLY A 656 8.63 6.49 -23.28
CA GLY A 656 9.60 6.51 -24.38
C GLY A 656 11.01 6.96 -23.99
N GLY A 657 11.32 6.95 -22.69
CA GLY A 657 12.59 7.42 -22.14
C GLY A 657 13.68 6.36 -22.00
N SER A 658 13.42 5.09 -22.31
CA SER A 658 14.39 4.00 -22.08
C SER A 658 15.64 4.16 -22.96
N VAL A 659 16.83 4.00 -22.38
CA VAL A 659 18.12 4.00 -23.09
C VAL A 659 18.86 2.69 -22.85
N VAL A 660 19.23 2.43 -21.60
CA VAL A 660 19.69 1.10 -21.15
C VAL A 660 18.54 0.45 -20.42
N LYS A 661 18.02 -0.62 -21.00
CA LYS A 661 16.83 -1.34 -20.52
C LYS A 661 17.20 -2.34 -19.42
N PRO A 662 16.22 -2.78 -18.60
CA PRO A 662 16.46 -3.84 -17.63
C PRO A 662 16.99 -5.14 -18.28
N LEU A 663 16.61 -5.42 -19.53
CA LEU A 663 17.07 -6.60 -20.28
C LEU A 663 17.84 -6.15 -21.53
N VAL A 664 19.07 -6.63 -21.68
CA VAL A 664 19.99 -6.25 -22.76
C VAL A 664 20.50 -7.45 -23.56
N GLY A 665 20.88 -7.19 -24.81
CA GLY A 665 21.45 -8.19 -25.72
C GLY A 665 20.45 -9.25 -26.20
N LYS A 666 20.92 -10.14 -27.08
CA LYS A 666 20.10 -11.24 -27.64
C LYS A 666 19.65 -12.24 -26.57
N GLY A 667 20.42 -12.36 -25.49
CA GLY A 667 20.16 -13.28 -24.38
C GLY A 667 19.17 -12.75 -23.34
N ARG A 668 18.66 -11.51 -23.47
CA ARG A 668 17.80 -10.87 -22.46
C ARG A 668 18.44 -10.92 -21.05
N VAL A 669 19.70 -10.51 -20.98
CA VAL A 669 20.47 -10.51 -19.72
C VAL A 669 20.06 -9.29 -18.90
N ASN A 670 19.87 -9.48 -17.59
CA ASN A 670 19.61 -8.37 -16.69
C ASN A 670 20.78 -7.38 -16.66
N SER A 671 20.49 -6.09 -16.82
CA SER A 671 21.49 -5.02 -16.73
C SER A 671 21.80 -4.65 -15.28
N ASP A 672 23.07 -4.42 -14.96
CA ASP A 672 23.51 -3.96 -13.62
C ASP A 672 23.06 -2.52 -13.31
N ALA A 673 22.85 -1.73 -14.37
CA ALA A 673 22.32 -0.39 -14.28
C ALA A 673 21.36 -0.11 -15.45
N THR A 674 20.35 0.72 -15.20
CA THR A 674 19.47 1.25 -16.24
C THR A 674 19.69 2.72 -16.45
N VAL A 675 19.37 3.17 -17.67
CA VAL A 675 19.48 4.56 -18.06
C VAL A 675 18.17 4.99 -18.69
N VAL A 676 17.59 6.05 -18.13
CA VAL A 676 16.35 6.66 -18.62
C VAL A 676 16.61 8.12 -18.97
N ARG A 677 16.20 8.53 -20.15
CA ARG A 677 16.19 9.92 -20.62
C ARG A 677 14.82 10.54 -20.33
N PRO A 678 14.66 11.34 -19.27
CA PRO A 678 13.36 11.93 -18.90
C PRO A 678 12.92 13.05 -19.85
N LEU A 679 13.88 13.72 -20.49
CA LEU A 679 13.65 14.81 -21.44
C LEU A 679 14.14 14.37 -22.83
N LEU A 680 13.21 14.02 -23.71
CA LEU A 680 13.54 13.40 -25.01
C LEU A 680 14.34 14.32 -25.96
N ASN A 681 14.25 15.64 -25.75
CA ASN A 681 14.98 16.65 -26.50
C ASN A 681 16.40 16.94 -25.96
N LYS A 682 16.80 16.33 -24.83
CA LYS A 682 18.14 16.53 -24.23
C LYS A 682 18.94 15.23 -24.24
N ASN A 683 20.25 15.32 -24.48
CA ASN A 683 21.16 14.16 -24.35
C ASN A 683 21.67 14.00 -22.91
N LYS A 684 20.74 13.87 -21.95
CA LYS A 684 21.02 13.63 -20.53
C LYS A 684 20.12 12.50 -20.00
N GLY A 685 20.65 11.63 -19.16
CA GLY A 685 19.93 10.49 -18.61
C GLY A 685 20.12 10.36 -17.10
N ILE A 686 19.15 9.71 -16.46
CA ILE A 686 19.18 9.27 -15.08
C ILE A 686 19.69 7.84 -15.07
N VAL A 687 20.74 7.58 -14.29
CA VAL A 687 21.34 6.25 -14.13
C VAL A 687 20.87 5.69 -12.79
N LEU A 688 20.33 4.47 -12.79
CA LEU A 688 19.90 3.76 -11.60
C LEU A 688 20.70 2.48 -11.45
N SER A 689 21.18 2.21 -10.24
CA SER A 689 21.84 0.97 -9.85
C SER A 689 21.47 0.61 -8.41
N HIS A 690 21.85 -0.56 -7.95
CA HIS A 690 21.60 -1.03 -6.58
C HIS A 690 22.79 -1.85 -6.07
N GLY A 691 22.85 -2.06 -4.76
CA GLY A 691 23.81 -2.95 -4.12
C GLY A 691 23.27 -3.46 -2.79
N LEU A 692 23.42 -4.75 -2.53
CA LEU A 692 22.92 -5.40 -1.32
C LEU A 692 23.77 -6.63 -0.99
N TYR A 693 24.34 -6.69 0.22
CA TYR A 693 25.21 -7.78 0.69
C TYR A 693 24.95 -8.15 2.17
N PRO A 694 23.75 -8.59 2.54
CA PRO A 694 23.37 -8.82 3.94
C PRO A 694 24.23 -9.86 4.66
N ARG A 695 24.83 -10.80 3.92
CA ARG A 695 25.74 -11.81 4.48
C ARG A 695 27.04 -11.22 5.03
N TYR A 696 27.47 -10.03 4.58
CA TYR A 696 28.68 -9.42 5.14
C TYR A 696 28.47 -9.01 6.60
N SER A 697 27.24 -8.62 6.96
CA SER A 697 26.85 -8.38 8.35
C SER A 697 26.90 -9.62 9.24
N ASP A 698 27.02 -10.84 8.69
CA ASP A 698 27.24 -12.05 9.49
C ASP A 698 28.72 -12.19 9.92
N TYR A 699 29.65 -11.43 9.31
CA TYR A 699 31.09 -11.50 9.58
C TYR A 699 31.67 -10.21 10.19
N ASP A 700 31.07 -9.08 9.86
CA ASP A 700 31.50 -7.73 10.23
C ASP A 700 30.26 -6.84 10.46
N THR A 701 29.95 -6.58 11.74
CA THR A 701 28.79 -5.80 12.20
C THR A 701 29.20 -4.45 12.75
#